data_AF-A0A7K6ZLY4-F1
#
_entry.id   AF-A0A7K6ZLY4-F1
#
_cell.length_a   1.000
_cell.length_b   1.000
_cell.length_c   1.000
_cell.angle_alpha   90.00
_cell.angle_beta   90.00
_cell.angle_gamma   90.00
#
_symmetry.space_group_name_H-M   'P 1'
#
loop_
_entity.id
_entity.type
_entity.pdbx_description
1 polymer ?
#
loop_
_entity_poly.entity_id
_entity_poly.type
_entity_poly.pdbx_seq_one_letter_code
_entity_poly.pdbx_strand_id
1 'polypeptide(L)'
;VNNCLQLVIQTSSITDKNKPFEFRINKEQSSFHNRLLQHDLEKNYSGRQGDVQYDNTNFGSSSSITSFPVLQCTAEEKILNSDRLTLERQKLTVCPIIDGEDHLRLLNFQHNFITRIQNISNLQHLVFLDLYDNQIEEISGLSTLRSLRVLLLGKNRLKKISNLENLKNLDVLDLHGNQITKIENINHLGELRVLNLARNLLTIVENINGLDSLTELNLRHNQVCSIKDVDTLPCLQRLFLSFNNISSFEDILCLADSSSLSDITLDGNPIAQETWYKHTVLHHMMQLRQLDMKRITEEERRMASVAVRKEEERKRESHKQTLLKEKKRLTICNIARQWEIQQNRVALVASLNTDKDNEPCQINGSAAYVFPEESRSLDTLLSSAVQGLSVLESHLVEVEGDTLYLYGSGALECLDRNWSVQTATAVVTVSFIFIEFDEIVQVLTKLKTKFPNSVHLKFKETNLVALQQFNALAQVNRIEQLTVDPQGNPVVSFTLWKYYVLFRLNHFNLQKINGIQVTQNDIVMAERFFGILAYVASSELPRYRMLSLLGESRRKQFHYLLEGKGKKSGIGNEEGNDNRAGGESTARATLNYSTKDFHMEKLEEMKERRTLCRTYVENLVKEAADINLKNESLQKLWPQMFIELVRDAVVEIRNKNSYMKLCLQRIADQKE
;
A
#
# COMPACT_ATOMS: atom_id res chain seq x y z
N VAL A 1 39.03 0.01 39.38
CA VAL A 1 39.29 -1.20 40.17
C VAL A 1 38.61 -2.37 39.48
N ASN A 2 39.44 -3.32 39.05
CA ASN A 2 39.23 -4.73 38.69
C ASN A 2 38.02 -5.18 37.85
N ASN A 3 38.33 -5.84 36.73
CA ASN A 3 37.78 -7.13 36.27
C ASN A 3 38.73 -7.68 35.19
N CYS A 4 39.85 -8.30 35.57
CA CYS A 4 40.05 -9.75 35.74
C CYS A 4 39.70 -10.61 34.50
N LEU A 5 40.72 -10.84 33.66
CA LEU A 5 40.80 -11.92 32.68
C LEU A 5 41.01 -13.26 33.42
N GLN A 6 40.15 -14.23 33.16
CA GLN A 6 40.25 -15.60 33.66
C GLN A 6 40.84 -16.48 32.56
N LEU A 7 42.03 -17.03 32.79
CA LEU A 7 42.77 -17.87 31.83
C LEU A 7 42.69 -19.32 32.30
N VAL A 8 41.98 -20.16 31.56
CA VAL A 8 41.84 -21.60 31.81
C VAL A 8 42.98 -22.30 31.07
N ILE A 9 43.88 -22.95 31.82
CA ILE A 9 44.94 -23.79 31.28
C ILE A 9 44.45 -25.24 31.30
N GLN A 10 44.37 -25.86 30.12
CA GLN A 10 44.20 -27.30 30.00
C GLN A 10 45.53 -27.90 29.54
N THR A 11 46.10 -28.76 30.39
CA THR A 11 47.34 -29.49 30.12
C THR A 11 47.01 -30.85 29.53
N SER A 12 47.75 -31.26 28.50
CA SER A 12 47.96 -32.67 28.18
C SER A 12 49.33 -32.89 27.57
N SER A 13 49.91 -34.04 27.89
CA SER A 13 51.32 -34.37 28.07
C SER A 13 51.91 -35.24 26.95
N ILE A 14 53.25 -35.18 26.79
CA ILE A 14 54.18 -36.26 26.36
C ILE A 14 54.13 -36.64 24.86
N THR A 15 55.18 -36.89 24.08
CA THR A 15 56.66 -36.86 24.14
C THR A 15 57.17 -36.97 22.69
N ASP A 16 58.21 -36.25 22.30
CA ASP A 16 59.37 -36.87 21.62
C ASP A 16 60.54 -35.89 21.45
N LYS A 17 61.73 -36.39 21.80
CA LYS A 17 63.01 -35.67 21.85
C LYS A 17 63.69 -35.71 20.48
N ASN A 18 64.31 -34.57 20.13
CA ASN A 18 65.35 -34.32 19.11
C ASN A 18 64.91 -33.44 17.93
N LYS A 19 64.94 -32.13 18.16
CA LYS A 19 65.26 -31.07 17.17
C LYS A 19 65.66 -29.79 17.95
N PRO A 20 66.66 -29.03 17.49
CA PRO A 20 67.09 -27.82 18.19
C PRO A 20 65.99 -26.76 18.15
N PHE A 21 65.76 -26.12 19.30
CA PHE A 21 64.75 -25.10 19.54
C PHE A 21 64.93 -23.89 18.60
N GLU A 22 63.94 -23.67 17.74
CA GLU A 22 63.79 -22.45 16.95
C GLU A 22 62.80 -21.53 17.69
N PHE A 23 63.28 -20.36 18.13
CA PHE A 23 62.44 -19.33 18.76
C PHE A 23 61.47 -18.76 17.71
N ARG A 24 60.23 -19.28 17.66
CA ARG A 24 59.12 -18.61 16.96
C ARG A 24 58.43 -17.65 17.92
N ILE A 25 58.76 -16.37 17.79
CA ILE A 25 57.90 -15.29 18.27
C ILE A 25 56.68 -15.25 17.35
N ASN A 26 55.50 -15.47 17.93
CA ASN A 26 54.21 -15.34 17.27
C ASN A 26 54.10 -13.96 16.61
N LYS A 27 54.06 -13.96 15.27
CA LYS A 27 53.96 -12.77 14.42
C LYS A 27 52.51 -12.43 14.10
N GLU A 28 51.62 -12.59 15.08
CA GLU A 28 50.21 -12.25 14.98
C GLU A 28 49.84 -11.27 16.10
N GLN A 29 50.25 -10.01 15.89
CA GLN A 29 49.61 -8.77 16.33
C GLN A 29 50.64 -7.62 16.31
N SER A 30 51.08 -7.26 15.10
CA SER A 30 51.58 -5.92 14.82
C SER A 30 51.34 -5.66 13.34
N SER A 31 50.36 -4.80 13.06
CA SER A 31 49.85 -4.38 11.76
C SER A 31 50.78 -4.63 10.57
N PHE A 32 50.34 -5.51 9.66
CA PHE A 32 50.92 -5.75 8.34
C PHE A 32 51.01 -4.49 7.44
N HIS A 33 50.49 -3.34 7.90
CA HIS A 33 50.25 -2.13 7.11
C HIS A 33 51.46 -1.25 6.78
N ASN A 34 52.57 -1.36 7.52
CA ASN A 34 53.79 -0.60 7.18
C ASN A 34 54.68 -1.34 6.18
N ARG A 35 54.44 -2.62 5.92
CA ARG A 35 55.29 -3.40 5.03
C ARG A 35 55.11 -3.05 3.55
N LEU A 36 54.00 -2.49 3.09
CA LEU A 36 53.85 -2.21 1.65
C LEU A 36 54.65 -0.98 1.20
N LEU A 37 54.53 0.13 1.93
CA LEU A 37 55.35 1.33 1.73
C LEU A 37 56.84 1.01 1.90
N GLN A 38 57.17 0.23 2.94
CA GLN A 38 58.54 -0.11 3.26
C GLN A 38 59.15 -1.15 2.30
N HIS A 39 58.40 -2.16 1.84
CA HIS A 39 58.90 -3.20 0.94
C HIS A 39 59.06 -2.73 -0.51
N ASP A 40 58.21 -1.83 -1.01
CA ASP A 40 58.34 -1.29 -2.37
C ASP A 40 59.40 -0.17 -2.46
N LEU A 41 59.66 0.54 -1.35
CA LEU A 41 60.84 1.39 -1.20
C LEU A 41 62.10 0.53 -0.99
N GLU A 42 62.10 -0.46 -0.10
CA GLU A 42 63.26 -1.33 0.15
C GLU A 42 63.64 -2.17 -1.07
N LYS A 43 62.70 -2.61 -1.91
CA LYS A 43 63.04 -3.33 -3.16
C LYS A 43 63.78 -2.48 -4.17
N ASN A 44 63.54 -1.17 -4.20
CA ASN A 44 64.28 -0.25 -5.07
C ASN A 44 65.59 0.26 -4.44
N TYR A 45 65.76 0.13 -3.12
CA TYR A 45 66.92 0.65 -2.37
C TYR A 45 67.83 -0.43 -1.73
N SER A 46 67.50 -1.72 -1.83
CA SER A 46 68.25 -2.86 -1.27
C SER A 46 69.52 -3.26 -2.04
N GLY A 47 69.99 -2.42 -2.96
CA GLY A 47 71.21 -2.69 -3.75
C GLY A 47 72.54 -2.55 -3.00
N ARG A 48 72.58 -1.89 -1.83
CA ARG A 48 73.79 -1.76 -0.99
C ARG A 48 73.41 -1.57 0.47
N GLN A 49 73.33 -2.68 1.20
CA GLN A 49 73.06 -2.68 2.64
C GLN A 49 74.40 -2.68 3.38
N GLY A 50 74.72 -1.54 3.97
CA GLY A 50 75.82 -1.33 4.90
C GLY A 50 75.36 -0.26 5.88
N ASP A 51 74.46 -0.62 6.80
CA ASP A 51 74.01 0.26 7.87
C ASP A 51 75.16 0.46 8.85
N VAL A 52 75.88 1.57 8.69
CA VAL A 52 76.84 2.05 9.68
C VAL A 52 76.09 3.03 10.57
N GLN A 53 75.81 2.59 11.79
CA GLN A 53 75.26 3.43 12.84
C GLN A 53 76.32 4.46 13.25
N TYR A 54 76.04 5.75 13.05
CA TYR A 54 76.92 6.86 13.43
C TYR A 54 76.89 7.05 14.96
N ASP A 55 77.51 6.15 15.70
CA ASP A 55 77.61 6.24 17.17
C ASP A 55 78.64 7.29 17.65
N ASN A 56 79.35 7.96 16.73
CA ASN A 56 80.41 8.94 17.03
C ASN A 56 80.29 10.28 16.24
N THR A 57 79.09 10.83 16.06
CA THR A 57 78.97 12.21 15.54
C THR A 57 79.41 13.22 16.61
N ASN A 58 80.60 13.81 16.42
CA ASN A 58 81.06 14.93 17.24
C ASN A 58 80.28 16.21 16.88
N PHE A 59 79.35 16.60 17.75
CA PHE A 59 78.76 17.94 17.71
C PHE A 59 79.78 18.93 18.26
N GLY A 60 80.56 19.53 17.37
CA GLY A 60 81.58 20.50 17.75
C GLY A 60 80.96 21.79 18.27
N SER A 61 81.32 22.20 19.49
CA SER A 61 81.13 23.57 19.95
C SER A 61 82.18 24.45 19.28
N SER A 62 81.90 24.99 18.09
CA SER A 62 82.77 26.01 17.53
C SER A 62 82.69 27.28 18.39
N SER A 63 83.83 27.89 18.64
CA SER A 63 84.03 29.07 19.50
C SER A 63 83.47 30.37 18.90
N SER A 64 82.32 30.30 18.22
CA SER A 64 81.65 31.41 17.56
C SER A 64 80.15 31.24 17.76
N ILE A 65 79.55 32.05 18.64
CA ILE A 65 78.11 32.33 18.88
C ILE A 65 77.14 31.69 17.86
N THR A 66 76.93 30.37 17.92
CA THR A 66 75.84 29.70 17.20
C THR A 66 75.07 28.85 18.19
N SER A 67 73.78 29.14 18.32
CA SER A 67 72.85 28.48 19.25
C SER A 67 72.47 27.05 18.81
N PHE A 68 73.16 26.49 17.81
CA PHE A 68 72.79 25.26 17.11
C PHE A 68 73.98 24.30 17.01
N PRO A 69 73.76 22.98 17.20
CA PRO A 69 74.82 21.99 17.03
C PRO A 69 75.28 21.94 15.56
N VAL A 70 76.59 22.08 15.33
CA VAL A 70 77.21 21.96 14.00
C VAL A 70 77.74 20.54 13.83
N LEU A 71 77.43 19.91 12.70
CA LEU A 71 77.89 18.55 12.39
C LEU A 71 79.25 18.63 11.68
N GLN A 72 80.29 18.05 12.29
CA GLN A 72 81.58 17.84 11.63
C GLN A 72 81.79 16.34 11.41
N CYS A 73 81.54 15.86 10.19
CA CYS A 73 81.85 14.48 9.80
C CYS A 73 83.37 14.30 9.66
N THR A 74 83.89 13.16 10.13
CA THR A 74 85.32 12.84 10.00
C THR A 74 85.67 12.53 8.54
N ALA A 75 86.94 12.75 8.14
CA ALA A 75 87.39 12.58 6.76
C ALA A 75 87.21 11.16 6.21
N GLU A 76 87.18 10.15 7.09
CA GLU A 76 86.97 8.74 6.74
C GLU A 76 85.50 8.42 6.46
N GLU A 77 84.56 9.09 7.16
CA GLU A 77 83.10 8.93 6.97
C GLU A 77 82.60 9.58 5.67
N LYS A 78 83.23 10.68 5.24
CA LYS A 78 82.91 11.36 3.96
C LYS A 78 83.20 10.49 2.73
N ILE A 79 84.12 9.52 2.84
CA ILE A 79 84.56 8.69 1.70
C ILE A 79 83.64 7.48 1.49
N LEU A 80 83.01 6.97 2.55
CA LEU A 80 82.20 5.73 2.50
C LEU A 80 80.71 5.99 2.19
N ASN A 81 80.15 7.10 2.67
CA ASN A 81 78.71 7.40 2.61
C ASN A 81 78.41 8.83 2.10
N SER A 82 79.08 9.26 1.02
CA SER A 82 78.92 10.60 0.40
C SER A 82 77.46 11.05 0.28
N ASP A 83 76.55 10.16 -0.15
CA ASP A 83 75.18 10.56 -0.50
C ASP A 83 74.16 10.42 0.65
N ARG A 84 74.55 9.90 1.82
CA ARG A 84 73.61 9.47 2.88
C ARG A 84 74.06 9.88 4.28
N LEU A 85 73.15 10.46 5.05
CA LEU A 85 73.38 10.82 6.45
C LEU A 85 72.20 10.34 7.32
N THR A 86 72.52 9.58 8.37
CA THR A 86 71.53 9.01 9.30
C THR A 86 71.84 9.45 10.72
N LEU A 87 70.89 10.14 11.34
CA LEU A 87 70.96 10.71 12.69
C LEU A 87 69.73 10.28 13.51
N GLU A 88 69.39 9.00 13.42
CA GLU A 88 68.27 8.40 14.15
C GLU A 88 68.58 8.29 15.66
N ARG A 89 67.58 8.51 16.53
CA ARG A 89 67.65 8.31 18.00
C ARG A 89 68.73 9.12 18.74
N GLN A 90 69.18 10.22 18.17
CA GLN A 90 70.21 11.10 18.74
C GLN A 90 69.65 12.09 19.78
N LYS A 91 68.36 12.00 20.13
CA LYS A 91 67.65 12.92 21.04
C LYS A 91 67.76 14.39 20.62
N LEU A 92 67.92 14.64 19.33
CA LEU A 92 68.07 15.99 18.78
C LEU A 92 66.77 16.78 18.97
N THR A 93 66.85 17.99 19.50
CA THR A 93 65.70 18.91 19.61
C THR A 93 65.58 19.85 18.42
N VAL A 94 66.67 19.99 17.66
CA VAL A 94 66.80 20.90 16.51
C VAL A 94 67.64 20.22 15.44
N CYS A 95 67.33 20.48 14.17
CA CYS A 95 68.17 20.06 13.04
C CYS A 95 69.57 20.70 13.15
N PRO A 96 70.65 19.90 13.19
CA PRO A 96 72.01 20.40 13.22
C PRO A 96 72.35 21.15 11.92
N ILE A 97 73.33 22.05 11.99
CA ILE A 97 73.88 22.72 10.80
C ILE A 97 74.75 21.72 10.04
N ILE A 98 74.36 21.43 8.80
CA ILE A 98 75.06 20.53 7.88
C ILE A 98 75.73 21.42 6.81
N ASP A 99 76.98 21.81 7.04
CA ASP A 99 77.76 22.62 6.08
C ASP A 99 78.73 21.75 5.27
N GLY A 100 78.81 22.00 3.96
CA GLY A 100 79.75 21.34 3.05
C GLY A 100 79.35 19.95 2.54
N GLU A 101 78.09 19.55 2.73
CA GLU A 101 77.54 18.26 2.28
C GLU A 101 76.49 18.45 1.17
N ASP A 102 76.80 19.28 0.16
CA ASP A 102 75.85 19.68 -0.90
C ASP A 102 75.36 18.51 -1.78
N HIS A 103 76.08 17.39 -1.76
CA HIS A 103 75.83 16.19 -2.54
C HIS A 103 74.88 15.19 -1.86
N LEU A 104 74.45 15.49 -0.62
CA LEU A 104 73.58 14.62 0.15
C LEU A 104 72.24 14.38 -0.56
N ARG A 105 71.85 13.10 -0.69
CA ARG A 105 70.60 12.67 -1.33
C ARG A 105 69.60 12.09 -0.33
N LEU A 106 70.07 11.41 0.71
CA LEU A 106 69.22 10.80 1.73
C LEU A 106 69.58 11.33 3.12
N LEU A 107 68.58 11.85 3.83
CA LEU A 107 68.74 12.38 5.18
C LEU A 107 67.69 11.76 6.10
N ASN A 108 68.14 11.13 7.19
CA ASN A 108 67.30 10.48 8.17
C ASN A 108 67.49 11.11 9.56
N PHE A 109 66.40 11.58 10.15
CA PHE A 109 66.28 12.19 11.48
C PHE A 109 65.23 11.48 12.36
N GLN A 110 64.96 10.19 12.11
CA GLN A 110 63.94 9.43 12.81
C GLN A 110 64.12 9.40 14.32
N HIS A 111 63.01 9.31 15.06
CA HIS A 111 63.00 9.08 16.51
C HIS A 111 63.83 10.11 17.31
N ASN A 112 63.70 11.39 16.95
CA ASN A 112 64.30 12.51 17.68
C ASN A 112 63.20 13.37 18.34
N PHE A 113 63.58 14.52 18.86
CA PHE A 113 62.68 15.50 19.48
C PHE A 113 62.65 16.81 18.69
N ILE A 114 62.86 16.74 17.37
CA ILE A 114 62.95 17.92 16.51
C ILE A 114 61.59 18.61 16.49
N THR A 115 61.59 19.91 16.80
CA THR A 115 60.36 20.73 16.85
C THR A 115 60.14 21.56 15.59
N ARG A 116 61.21 21.88 14.86
CA ARG A 116 61.18 22.69 13.63
C ARG A 116 62.18 22.18 12.62
N ILE A 117 61.78 22.20 11.36
CA ILE A 117 62.63 21.87 10.22
C ILE A 117 63.41 23.14 9.85
N GLN A 118 64.71 23.12 10.09
CA GLN A 118 65.61 24.25 9.83
C GLN A 118 66.99 23.74 9.46
N ASN A 119 67.88 24.63 9.01
CA ASN A 119 69.29 24.30 8.70
C ASN A 119 69.50 23.24 7.61
N ILE A 120 68.49 22.94 6.79
CA ILE A 120 68.59 22.01 5.65
C ILE A 120 68.42 22.69 4.28
N SER A 121 68.30 24.02 4.25
CA SER A 121 68.03 24.78 3.03
C SER A 121 69.12 24.66 1.96
N ASN A 122 70.36 24.33 2.35
CA ASN A 122 71.50 24.19 1.44
C ASN A 122 71.51 22.86 0.67
N LEU A 123 70.71 21.87 1.10
CA LEU A 123 70.72 20.50 0.56
C LEU A 123 69.83 20.36 -0.71
N GLN A 124 70.12 21.12 -1.76
CA GLN A 124 69.26 21.21 -2.95
C GLN A 124 69.10 19.89 -3.71
N HIS A 125 70.05 18.96 -3.57
CA HIS A 125 70.05 17.64 -4.21
C HIS A 125 69.38 16.54 -3.38
N LEU A 126 68.76 16.89 -2.25
CA LEU A 126 68.09 15.94 -1.38
C LEU A 126 66.89 15.31 -2.08
N VAL A 127 66.83 13.97 -2.09
CA VAL A 127 65.78 13.16 -2.72
C VAL A 127 64.87 12.54 -1.66
N PHE A 128 65.42 12.18 -0.50
CA PHE A 128 64.71 11.51 0.59
C PHE A 128 64.96 12.23 1.91
N LEU A 129 63.89 12.60 2.59
CA LEU A 129 63.93 13.20 3.92
C LEU A 129 63.00 12.43 4.86
N ASP A 130 63.56 11.87 5.91
CA ASP A 130 62.82 11.16 6.95
C ASP A 130 62.91 11.88 8.29
N LEU A 131 61.75 12.33 8.76
CA LEU A 131 61.54 13.02 10.03
C LEU A 131 60.48 12.29 10.86
N TYR A 132 60.32 11.00 10.66
CA TYR A 132 59.34 10.18 11.38
C TYR A 132 59.58 10.17 12.89
N ASP A 133 58.49 10.22 13.66
CA ASP A 133 58.49 10.19 15.13
C ASP A 133 59.34 11.32 15.75
N ASN A 134 58.91 12.56 15.48
CA ASN A 134 59.49 13.80 16.00
C ASN A 134 58.38 14.68 16.64
N GLN A 135 58.68 15.94 16.96
CA GLN A 135 57.73 16.88 17.58
C GLN A 135 57.44 18.09 16.69
N ILE A 136 57.47 17.91 15.36
CA ILE A 136 57.31 19.00 14.40
C ILE A 136 55.86 19.48 14.39
N GLU A 137 55.66 20.79 14.58
CA GLU A 137 54.32 21.41 14.61
C GLU A 137 53.92 22.06 13.29
N GLU A 138 54.91 22.48 12.49
CA GLU A 138 54.70 23.14 11.20
C GLU A 138 55.77 22.70 10.19
N ILE A 139 55.33 22.42 8.96
CA ILE A 139 56.21 22.16 7.83
C ILE A 139 56.87 23.50 7.44
N SER A 140 58.18 23.60 7.55
CA SER A 140 58.93 24.82 7.23
C SER A 140 60.32 24.44 6.69
N GLY A 141 61.07 25.40 6.12
CA GLY A 141 62.45 25.15 5.69
C GLY A 141 62.64 24.19 4.50
N LEU A 142 61.57 23.78 3.81
CA LEU A 142 61.62 22.85 2.66
C LEU A 142 61.62 23.55 1.29
N SER A 143 61.49 24.88 1.24
CA SER A 143 61.24 25.62 -0.01
C SER A 143 62.36 25.51 -1.06
N THR A 144 63.58 25.20 -0.65
CA THR A 144 64.76 25.06 -1.54
C THR A 144 64.95 23.63 -2.06
N LEU A 145 64.28 22.63 -1.49
CA LEU A 145 64.50 21.20 -1.75
C LEU A 145 63.74 20.68 -2.98
N ARG A 146 63.99 21.27 -4.15
CA ARG A 146 63.24 21.00 -5.40
C ARG A 146 63.39 19.56 -5.93
N SER A 147 64.45 18.86 -5.53
CA SER A 147 64.73 17.47 -5.93
C SER A 147 64.08 16.41 -5.02
N LEU A 148 63.35 16.83 -3.98
CA LEU A 148 62.77 15.90 -3.01
C LEU A 148 61.66 15.07 -3.65
N ARG A 149 61.79 13.74 -3.53
CA ARG A 149 60.83 12.75 -4.05
C ARG A 149 60.08 12.02 -2.95
N VAL A 150 60.69 11.87 -1.77
CA VAL A 150 60.09 11.17 -0.62
C VAL A 150 60.23 12.03 0.62
N LEU A 151 59.09 12.32 1.25
CA LEU A 151 59.01 13.07 2.50
C LEU A 151 58.20 12.29 3.53
N LEU A 152 58.86 11.88 4.61
CA LEU A 152 58.24 11.13 5.70
C LEU A 152 58.15 12.00 6.95
N LEU A 153 56.94 12.38 7.32
CA LEU A 153 56.60 13.26 8.45
C LEU A 153 55.59 12.59 9.40
N GLY A 154 55.52 11.25 9.37
CA GLY A 154 54.61 10.49 10.22
C GLY A 154 54.93 10.63 11.72
N LYS A 155 53.92 10.50 12.58
CA LYS A 155 54.00 10.66 14.04
C LYS A 155 54.64 11.99 14.47
N ASN A 156 54.15 13.10 13.95
CA ASN A 156 54.51 14.45 14.39
C ASN A 156 53.30 15.17 15.01
N ARG A 157 53.34 16.48 15.15
CA ARG A 157 52.28 17.32 15.72
C ARG A 157 51.72 18.32 14.71
N LEU A 158 51.80 17.99 13.42
CA LEU A 158 51.34 18.87 12.34
C LEU A 158 49.84 19.05 12.40
N LYS A 159 49.38 20.31 12.35
CA LYS A 159 47.95 20.66 12.33
C LYS A 159 47.43 20.99 10.94
N LYS A 160 48.32 21.38 10.02
CA LYS A 160 48.01 21.83 8.67
C LYS A 160 49.10 21.38 7.70
N ILE A 161 48.71 21.26 6.43
CA ILE A 161 49.64 21.01 5.34
C ILE A 161 49.98 22.38 4.73
N SER A 162 51.26 22.77 4.79
CA SER A 162 51.74 24.07 4.30
C SER A 162 53.15 23.95 3.76
N ASN A 163 53.60 24.97 3.02
CA ASN A 163 54.99 25.12 2.57
C ASN A 163 55.53 23.97 1.70
N LEU A 164 54.66 23.31 0.92
CA LEU A 164 55.03 22.27 -0.06
C LEU A 164 55.05 22.77 -1.52
N GLU A 165 54.86 24.07 -1.77
CA GLU A 165 54.66 24.68 -3.10
C GLU A 165 55.77 24.37 -4.12
N ASN A 166 57.02 24.26 -3.65
CA ASN A 166 58.18 24.05 -4.50
C ASN A 166 58.53 22.56 -4.72
N LEU A 167 57.85 21.63 -4.04
CA LEU A 167 58.16 20.20 -4.05
C LEU A 167 57.41 19.45 -5.17
N LYS A 168 57.50 19.95 -6.41
CA LYS A 168 56.70 19.45 -7.54
C LYS A 168 57.00 18.00 -7.95
N ASN A 169 58.17 17.49 -7.58
CA ASN A 169 58.65 16.15 -7.93
C ASN A 169 58.39 15.10 -6.82
N LEU A 170 57.56 15.44 -5.83
CA LEU A 170 57.28 14.55 -4.70
C LEU A 170 56.44 13.36 -5.16
N ASP A 171 56.95 12.13 -5.02
CA ASP A 171 56.22 10.89 -5.32
C ASP A 171 55.49 10.34 -4.08
N VAL A 172 56.10 10.48 -2.89
CA VAL A 172 55.58 9.90 -1.64
C VAL A 172 55.56 10.95 -0.54
N LEU A 173 54.38 11.15 0.03
CA LEU A 173 54.15 12.01 1.18
C LEU A 173 53.48 11.22 2.30
N ASP A 174 54.20 11.01 3.40
CA ASP A 174 53.65 10.37 4.59
C ASP A 174 53.44 11.38 5.73
N LEU A 175 52.18 11.59 6.10
CA LEU A 175 51.72 12.49 7.15
C LEU A 175 50.88 11.74 8.20
N HIS A 176 51.01 10.42 8.32
CA HIS A 176 50.19 9.65 9.24
C HIS A 176 50.46 9.99 10.71
N GLY A 177 49.45 9.88 11.58
CA GLY A 177 49.64 10.11 13.02
C GLY A 177 49.95 11.56 13.39
N ASN A 178 49.35 12.51 12.67
CA ASN A 178 49.42 13.94 12.94
C ASN A 178 48.04 14.46 13.44
N GLN A 179 47.84 15.77 13.51
CA GLN A 179 46.61 16.43 13.95
C GLN A 179 45.96 17.24 12.81
N ILE A 180 46.10 16.77 11.57
CA ILE A 180 45.60 17.47 10.38
C ILE A 180 44.08 17.35 10.32
N THR A 181 43.38 18.48 10.18
CA THR A 181 41.91 18.53 10.13
C THR A 181 41.36 18.75 8.73
N LYS A 182 42.18 19.27 7.80
CA LYS A 182 41.79 19.54 6.41
C LYS A 182 42.92 19.21 5.44
N ILE A 183 42.54 18.69 4.27
CA ILE A 183 43.43 18.55 3.12
C ILE A 183 43.49 19.91 2.40
N GLU A 184 44.67 20.51 2.36
CA GLU A 184 44.93 21.81 1.74
C GLU A 184 46.38 21.86 1.22
N ASN A 185 46.68 22.79 0.29
CA ASN A 185 48.03 23.03 -0.23
C ASN A 185 48.75 21.79 -0.80
N ILE A 186 48.02 20.88 -1.47
CA ILE A 186 48.62 19.73 -2.16
C ILE A 186 48.29 19.64 -3.66
N ASN A 187 47.37 20.47 -4.16
CA ASN A 187 46.85 20.40 -5.53
C ASN A 187 47.92 20.55 -6.62
N HIS A 188 49.06 21.15 -6.31
CA HIS A 188 50.19 21.34 -7.23
C HIS A 188 51.14 20.14 -7.31
N LEU A 189 50.95 19.11 -6.48
CA LEU A 189 51.80 17.90 -6.42
C LEU A 189 51.37 16.85 -7.45
N GLY A 190 51.44 17.20 -8.75
CA GLY A 190 50.94 16.35 -9.84
C GLY A 190 51.65 15.00 -10.01
N GLU A 191 52.90 14.89 -9.54
CA GLU A 191 53.69 13.64 -9.57
C GLU A 191 53.47 12.74 -8.34
N LEU A 192 52.65 13.18 -7.38
CA LEU A 192 52.43 12.43 -6.13
C LEU A 192 51.72 11.11 -6.41
N ARG A 193 52.34 9.99 -6.05
CA ARG A 193 51.82 8.64 -6.25
C ARG A 193 51.20 8.05 -5.01
N VAL A 194 51.75 8.37 -3.83
CA VAL A 194 51.29 7.83 -2.55
C VAL A 194 51.14 8.93 -1.52
N LEU A 195 49.93 9.06 -0.98
CA LEU A 195 49.59 10.00 0.09
C LEU A 195 49.06 9.24 1.29
N ASN A 196 49.77 9.31 2.42
CA ASN A 196 49.35 8.69 3.67
C ASN A 196 48.93 9.76 4.68
N LEU A 197 47.63 9.80 4.97
CA LEU A 197 46.99 10.70 5.93
C LEU A 197 46.27 9.91 7.04
N ALA A 198 46.63 8.65 7.25
CA ALA A 198 46.01 7.82 8.28
C ALA A 198 46.24 8.38 9.69
N ARG A 199 45.31 8.14 10.64
CA ARG A 199 45.39 8.62 12.03
C ARG A 199 45.56 10.14 12.12
N ASN A 200 44.69 10.88 11.43
CA ASN A 200 44.54 12.33 11.54
C ASN A 200 43.12 12.66 12.03
N LEU A 201 42.70 13.92 11.89
CA LEU A 201 41.40 14.44 12.35
C LEU A 201 40.55 14.94 11.17
N LEU A 202 40.69 14.33 9.99
CA LEU A 202 39.96 14.70 8.78
C LEU A 202 38.49 14.33 8.90
N THR A 203 37.58 15.27 8.58
CA THR A 203 36.13 15.04 8.58
C THR A 203 35.53 14.91 7.19
N ILE A 204 36.15 15.54 6.19
CA ILE A 204 35.68 15.53 4.79
C ILE A 204 36.91 15.38 3.91
N VAL A 205 36.78 14.59 2.85
CA VAL A 205 37.78 14.52 1.76
C VAL A 205 37.35 15.50 0.68
N GLU A 206 38.14 16.54 0.48
CA GLU A 206 37.98 17.59 -0.54
C GLU A 206 39.36 18.16 -0.89
N ASN A 207 39.45 18.96 -1.97
CA ASN A 207 40.69 19.62 -2.40
C ASN A 207 41.84 18.64 -2.69
N ILE A 208 41.52 17.55 -3.39
CA ILE A 208 42.51 16.58 -3.89
C ILE A 208 42.69 16.68 -5.41
N ASN A 209 42.01 17.63 -6.05
CA ASN A 209 42.13 17.93 -7.47
C ASN A 209 43.58 18.32 -7.83
N GLY A 210 44.08 17.84 -8.98
CA GLY A 210 45.43 18.11 -9.48
C GLY A 210 46.50 17.08 -9.06
N LEU A 211 46.13 16.07 -8.26
CA LEU A 211 47.01 14.94 -7.93
C LEU A 211 46.93 13.85 -9.02
N ASP A 212 47.29 14.21 -10.24
CA ASP A 212 47.03 13.40 -11.45
C ASP A 212 47.69 12.00 -11.39
N SER A 213 48.85 11.89 -10.74
CA SER A 213 49.60 10.62 -10.63
C SER A 213 49.25 9.79 -9.39
N LEU A 214 48.28 10.20 -8.56
CA LEU A 214 48.00 9.54 -7.29
C LEU A 214 47.44 8.15 -7.50
N THR A 215 48.11 7.14 -6.94
CA THR A 215 47.73 5.72 -7.05
C THR A 215 47.20 5.15 -5.74
N GLU A 216 47.66 5.68 -4.61
CA GLU A 216 47.30 5.19 -3.28
C GLU A 216 47.02 6.36 -2.32
N LEU A 217 45.83 6.36 -1.74
CA LEU A 217 45.40 7.31 -0.72
C LEU A 217 44.98 6.56 0.55
N ASN A 218 45.71 6.79 1.64
CA ASN A 218 45.43 6.17 2.92
C ASN A 218 44.84 7.17 3.92
N LEU A 219 43.57 6.98 4.28
CA LEU A 219 42.77 7.84 5.16
C LEU A 219 42.22 7.06 6.37
N ARG A 220 42.81 5.91 6.71
CA ARG A 220 42.35 5.08 7.83
C ARG A 220 42.40 5.81 9.17
N HIS A 221 41.49 5.49 10.09
CA HIS A 221 41.44 6.09 11.42
C HIS A 221 41.38 7.63 11.39
N ASN A 222 40.47 8.17 10.59
CA ASN A 222 40.09 9.58 10.60
C ASN A 222 38.63 9.70 11.09
N GLN A 223 38.01 10.86 10.88
CA GLN A 223 36.61 11.13 11.22
C GLN A 223 35.79 11.44 9.96
N VAL A 224 36.19 10.88 8.82
CA VAL A 224 35.61 11.21 7.52
C VAL A 224 34.15 10.78 7.48
N CYS A 225 33.25 11.71 7.21
CA CYS A 225 31.82 11.45 7.02
C CYS A 225 31.37 11.54 5.56
N SER A 226 32.07 12.31 4.72
CA SER A 226 31.71 12.53 3.32
C SER A 226 32.95 12.63 2.44
N ILE A 227 32.85 12.13 1.21
CA ILE A 227 33.93 12.07 0.23
C ILE A 227 33.51 12.83 -1.03
N LYS A 228 34.37 13.73 -1.48
CA LYS A 228 34.20 14.54 -2.69
C LYS A 228 35.51 14.60 -3.48
N ASP A 229 35.41 14.93 -4.76
CA ASP A 229 36.55 15.15 -5.66
C ASP A 229 37.48 13.94 -5.87
N VAL A 230 37.10 12.73 -5.42
CA VAL A 230 37.92 11.53 -5.65
C VAL A 230 37.74 11.00 -7.07
N ASP A 231 36.58 11.25 -7.66
CA ASP A 231 36.23 10.96 -9.05
C ASP A 231 37.11 11.70 -10.07
N THR A 232 37.73 12.82 -9.66
CA THR A 232 38.61 13.62 -10.53
C THR A 232 40.01 13.02 -10.67
N LEU A 233 40.38 12.03 -9.85
CA LEU A 233 41.71 11.43 -9.83
C LEU A 233 41.84 10.31 -10.88
N PRO A 234 42.62 10.51 -11.96
CA PRO A 234 42.61 9.58 -13.08
C PRO A 234 43.36 8.28 -12.81
N CYS A 235 44.31 8.27 -11.87
CA CYS A 235 45.17 7.11 -11.60
C CYS A 235 44.94 6.44 -10.24
N LEU A 236 43.95 6.87 -9.46
CA LEU A 236 43.75 6.34 -8.11
C LEU A 236 43.27 4.89 -8.14
N GLN A 237 44.09 3.97 -7.65
CA GLN A 237 43.77 2.54 -7.63
C GLN A 237 43.35 2.07 -6.24
N ARG A 238 43.98 2.59 -5.19
CA ARG A 238 43.83 2.08 -3.81
C ARG A 238 43.39 3.19 -2.87
N LEU A 239 42.20 3.06 -2.28
CA LEU A 239 41.63 4.01 -1.34
C LEU A 239 41.31 3.33 -0.02
N PHE A 240 41.96 3.78 1.06
CA PHE A 240 41.77 3.19 2.37
C PHE A 240 41.02 4.10 3.32
N LEU A 241 39.79 3.74 3.67
CA LEU A 241 38.87 4.52 4.50
C LEU A 241 38.42 3.76 5.76
N SER A 242 39.16 2.72 6.17
CA SER A 242 38.82 1.93 7.35
C SER A 242 38.77 2.79 8.62
N PHE A 243 37.83 2.51 9.52
CA PHE A 243 37.64 3.22 10.79
C PHE A 243 37.44 4.75 10.59
N ASN A 244 36.40 5.11 9.87
CA ASN A 244 35.91 6.49 9.69
C ASN A 244 34.43 6.58 10.14
N ASN A 245 33.74 7.68 9.82
CA ASN A 245 32.36 7.95 10.24
C ASN A 245 31.37 8.01 9.07
N ILE A 246 31.61 7.24 8.01
CA ILE A 246 30.75 7.18 6.81
C ILE A 246 29.47 6.41 7.14
N SER A 247 28.32 7.09 7.05
CA SER A 247 27.05 6.55 7.54
C SER A 247 26.09 6.14 6.42
N SER A 248 26.14 6.81 5.27
CA SER A 248 25.24 6.54 4.15
C SER A 248 26.00 6.20 2.87
N PHE A 249 25.31 5.57 1.92
CA PHE A 249 25.89 5.33 0.59
C PHE A 249 26.02 6.63 -0.24
N GLU A 250 25.17 7.64 0.04
CA GLU A 250 25.23 8.95 -0.61
C GLU A 250 26.58 9.65 -0.36
N ASP A 251 27.17 9.44 0.82
CA ASP A 251 28.46 9.99 1.23
C ASP A 251 29.66 9.48 0.41
N ILE A 252 29.49 8.37 -0.32
CA ILE A 252 30.52 7.72 -1.13
C ILE A 252 30.10 7.56 -2.61
N LEU A 253 29.00 8.19 -3.01
CA LEU A 253 28.42 8.02 -4.34
C LEU A 253 29.41 8.42 -5.45
N CYS A 254 30.20 9.47 -5.22
CA CYS A 254 31.23 9.94 -6.16
C CYS A 254 32.26 8.85 -6.52
N LEU A 255 32.51 7.88 -5.64
CA LEU A 255 33.45 6.79 -5.91
C LEU A 255 32.94 5.84 -6.99
N ALA A 256 31.62 5.80 -7.25
CA ALA A 256 31.04 5.02 -8.33
C ALA A 256 31.49 5.52 -9.71
N ASP A 257 31.70 6.83 -9.85
CA ASP A 257 32.14 7.47 -11.10
C ASP A 257 33.65 7.32 -11.35
N SER A 258 34.42 6.89 -10.35
CA SER A 258 35.87 6.68 -10.47
C SER A 258 36.18 5.41 -11.27
N SER A 259 36.67 5.57 -12.50
CA SER A 259 36.99 4.46 -13.41
C SER A 259 38.27 3.69 -13.07
N SER A 260 39.20 4.31 -12.33
CA SER A 260 40.52 3.77 -12.02
C SER A 260 40.57 2.97 -10.71
N LEU A 261 39.60 3.18 -9.83
CA LEU A 261 39.60 2.61 -8.48
C LEU A 261 39.40 1.09 -8.50
N SER A 262 40.39 0.35 -7.99
CA SER A 262 40.37 -1.11 -7.94
C SER A 262 40.17 -1.66 -6.54
N ASP A 263 40.68 -0.99 -5.51
CA ASP A 263 40.70 -1.50 -4.14
C ASP A 263 40.20 -0.44 -3.16
N ILE A 264 39.18 -0.81 -2.39
CA ILE A 264 38.62 0.07 -1.37
C ILE A 264 38.46 -0.67 -0.04
N THR A 265 38.69 0.03 1.07
CA THR A 265 38.39 -0.47 2.42
C THR A 265 37.50 0.50 3.17
N LEU A 266 36.32 0.07 3.58
CA LEU A 266 35.36 0.85 4.37
C LEU A 266 35.02 0.15 5.69
N ASP A 267 35.74 -0.92 6.05
CA ASP A 267 35.59 -1.64 7.31
C ASP A 267 35.71 -0.71 8.52
N GLY A 268 34.86 -0.91 9.53
CA GLY A 268 34.82 -0.06 10.72
C GLY A 268 34.10 1.28 10.54
N ASN A 269 33.42 1.52 9.41
CA ASN A 269 32.46 2.62 9.25
C ASN A 269 31.03 2.16 9.63
N PRO A 270 30.14 3.08 10.05
CA PRO A 270 28.73 2.76 10.29
C PRO A 270 28.04 2.09 9.09
N ILE A 271 28.32 2.53 7.85
CA ILE A 271 27.76 1.91 6.63
C ILE A 271 28.11 0.41 6.53
N ALA A 272 29.29 -0.02 7.01
CA ALA A 272 29.75 -1.40 6.90
C ALA A 272 29.01 -2.36 7.88
N GLN A 273 28.22 -1.82 8.81
CA GLN A 273 27.38 -2.62 9.73
C GLN A 273 26.09 -3.10 9.07
N GLU A 274 25.66 -2.43 8.00
CA GLU A 274 24.43 -2.74 7.29
C GLU A 274 24.53 -4.04 6.48
N THR A 275 23.48 -4.86 6.48
CA THR A 275 23.49 -6.15 5.76
C THR A 275 23.55 -5.99 4.24
N TRP A 276 23.04 -4.86 3.73
CA TRP A 276 22.98 -4.55 2.30
C TRP A 276 24.26 -3.87 1.79
N TYR A 277 25.16 -3.43 2.68
CA TYR A 277 26.37 -2.66 2.36
C TYR A 277 27.16 -3.24 1.20
N LYS A 278 27.57 -4.52 1.30
CA LYS A 278 28.39 -5.17 0.27
C LYS A 278 27.66 -5.24 -1.06
N HIS A 279 26.36 -5.55 -1.03
CA HIS A 279 25.57 -5.67 -2.26
C HIS A 279 25.41 -4.33 -2.96
N THR A 280 25.17 -3.25 -2.20
CA THR A 280 25.03 -1.90 -2.73
C THR A 280 26.34 -1.37 -3.30
N VAL A 281 27.45 -1.52 -2.56
CA VAL A 281 28.78 -1.10 -3.05
C VAL A 281 29.15 -1.86 -4.31
N LEU A 282 28.99 -3.20 -4.31
CA LEU A 282 29.27 -4.00 -5.49
C LEU A 282 28.40 -3.58 -6.67
N HIS A 283 27.10 -3.30 -6.47
CA HIS A 283 26.18 -2.93 -7.54
C HIS A 283 26.53 -1.60 -8.23
N HIS A 284 26.95 -0.59 -7.46
CA HIS A 284 27.27 0.73 -8.00
C HIS A 284 28.73 0.84 -8.46
N MET A 285 29.66 0.10 -7.84
CA MET A 285 31.09 0.16 -8.11
C MET A 285 31.57 -1.15 -8.78
N MET A 286 31.14 -1.37 -10.01
CA MET A 286 31.43 -2.59 -10.79
C MET A 286 32.93 -2.80 -11.06
N GLN A 287 33.72 -1.72 -11.06
CA GLN A 287 35.15 -1.67 -11.34
C GLN A 287 36.03 -2.30 -10.25
N LEU A 288 35.49 -2.44 -9.02
CA LEU A 288 36.27 -2.92 -7.88
C LEU A 288 36.72 -4.36 -8.05
N ARG A 289 37.98 -4.61 -7.67
CA ARG A 289 38.62 -5.94 -7.56
C ARG A 289 38.69 -6.41 -6.11
N GLN A 290 38.84 -5.49 -5.16
CA GLN A 290 38.95 -5.79 -3.74
C GLN A 290 38.09 -4.84 -2.91
N LEU A 291 37.34 -5.41 -1.96
CA LEU A 291 36.53 -4.69 -0.98
C LEU A 291 36.89 -5.18 0.42
N ASP A 292 37.23 -4.27 1.33
CA ASP A 292 37.59 -4.58 2.73
C ASP A 292 38.69 -5.63 2.84
N MET A 293 39.71 -5.48 2.00
CA MET A 293 40.84 -6.40 1.88
C MET A 293 40.47 -7.81 1.39
N LYS A 294 39.24 -8.05 0.91
CA LYS A 294 38.80 -9.32 0.33
C LYS A 294 38.60 -9.19 -1.18
N ARG A 295 39.13 -10.14 -1.94
CA ARG A 295 38.94 -10.18 -3.40
C ARG A 295 37.49 -10.47 -3.70
N ILE A 296 36.92 -9.69 -4.61
CA ILE A 296 35.56 -9.86 -5.08
C ILE A 296 35.56 -10.99 -6.10
N THR A 297 34.76 -12.02 -5.85
CA THR A 297 34.53 -13.09 -6.81
C THR A 297 33.38 -12.76 -7.76
N GLU A 298 33.40 -13.30 -8.97
CA GLU A 298 32.32 -13.09 -9.94
C GLU A 298 30.97 -13.62 -9.42
N GLU A 299 31.01 -14.68 -8.60
CA GLU A 299 29.82 -15.22 -7.94
C GLU A 299 29.23 -14.24 -6.91
N GLU A 300 30.05 -13.56 -6.12
CA GLU A 300 29.56 -12.51 -5.19
C GLU A 300 28.93 -11.33 -5.94
N ARG A 301 29.51 -10.93 -7.07
CA ARG A 301 28.95 -9.88 -7.95
C ARG A 301 27.59 -10.29 -8.52
N ARG A 302 27.48 -11.54 -8.98
CA ARG A 302 26.23 -12.13 -9.47
C ARG A 302 25.17 -12.15 -8.37
N MET A 303 25.53 -12.62 -7.16
CA MET A 303 24.64 -12.68 -6.01
C MET A 303 24.18 -11.29 -5.55
N ALA A 304 25.08 -10.29 -5.54
CA ALA A 304 24.72 -8.91 -5.26
C ALA A 304 23.71 -8.35 -6.28
N SER A 305 23.94 -8.59 -7.57
CA SER A 305 23.03 -8.14 -8.63
C SER A 305 21.64 -8.79 -8.52
N VAL A 306 21.57 -10.08 -8.19
CA VAL A 306 20.30 -10.79 -7.95
C VAL A 306 19.59 -10.26 -6.71
N ALA A 307 20.33 -9.99 -5.62
CA ALA A 307 19.76 -9.47 -4.39
C ALA A 307 19.12 -8.08 -4.60
N VAL A 308 19.81 -7.18 -5.30
CA VAL A 308 19.28 -5.84 -5.63
C VAL A 308 18.02 -5.95 -6.50
N ARG A 309 18.04 -6.77 -7.57
CA ARG A 309 16.87 -7.00 -8.43
C ARG A 309 15.68 -7.56 -7.65
N LYS A 310 15.90 -8.53 -6.77
CA LYS A 310 14.86 -9.13 -5.93
C LYS A 310 14.24 -8.10 -4.99
N GLU A 311 15.06 -7.21 -4.42
CA GLU A 311 14.58 -6.15 -3.53
C GLU A 311 13.79 -5.07 -4.29
N GLU A 312 14.23 -4.66 -5.48
CA GLU A 312 13.48 -3.75 -6.35
C GLU A 312 12.13 -4.36 -6.79
N GLU A 313 12.12 -5.65 -7.12
CA GLU A 313 10.89 -6.38 -7.46
C GLU A 313 9.94 -6.44 -6.27
N ARG A 314 10.45 -6.73 -5.06
CA ARG A 314 9.66 -6.69 -3.82
C ARG A 314 9.05 -5.31 -3.56
N LYS A 315 9.83 -4.24 -3.75
CA LYS A 315 9.34 -2.86 -3.61
C LYS A 315 8.24 -2.53 -4.63
N ARG A 316 8.43 -2.93 -5.89
CA ARG A 316 7.45 -2.73 -6.96
C ARG A 316 6.15 -3.50 -6.72
N GLU A 317 6.24 -4.74 -6.27
CA GLU A 317 5.07 -5.57 -5.94
C GLU A 317 4.33 -4.99 -4.73
N SER A 318 5.06 -4.57 -3.69
CA SER A 318 4.46 -3.86 -2.55
C SER A 318 3.75 -2.57 -2.97
N HIS A 319 4.35 -1.79 -3.87
CA HIS A 319 3.73 -0.55 -4.36
C HIS A 319 2.47 -0.84 -5.18
N LYS A 320 2.50 -1.86 -6.04
CA LYS A 320 1.33 -2.31 -6.81
C LYS A 320 0.19 -2.77 -5.90
N GLN A 321 0.48 -3.49 -4.82
CA GLN A 321 -0.52 -3.90 -3.84
C GLN A 321 -1.15 -2.71 -3.12
N THR A 322 -0.35 -1.71 -2.73
CA THR A 322 -0.86 -0.47 -2.13
C THR A 322 -1.76 0.29 -3.10
N LEU A 323 -1.35 0.43 -4.36
CA LEU A 323 -2.15 1.07 -5.40
C LEU A 323 -3.48 0.33 -5.65
N LEU A 324 -3.46 -1.00 -5.65
CA LEU A 324 -4.66 -1.82 -5.81
C LEU A 324 -5.62 -1.63 -4.62
N LYS A 325 -5.10 -1.61 -3.39
CA LYS A 325 -5.89 -1.33 -2.18
C LYS A 325 -6.51 0.06 -2.22
N GLU A 326 -5.75 1.05 -2.68
CA GLU A 326 -6.26 2.43 -2.80
C GLU A 326 -7.31 2.55 -3.91
N LYS A 327 -7.10 1.91 -5.07
CA LYS A 327 -8.12 1.83 -6.13
C LYS A 327 -9.42 1.22 -5.58
N LYS A 328 -9.33 0.10 -4.84
CA LYS A 328 -10.49 -0.54 -4.19
C LYS A 328 -11.22 0.42 -3.24
N ARG A 329 -10.47 1.12 -2.37
CA ARG A 329 -11.02 2.08 -1.42
C ARG A 329 -11.80 3.18 -2.13
N LEU A 330 -11.23 3.74 -3.19
CA LEU A 330 -11.87 4.79 -4.00
C LEU A 330 -13.14 4.29 -4.67
N THR A 331 -13.12 3.11 -5.29
CA THR A 331 -14.33 2.53 -5.91
C THR A 331 -15.47 2.36 -4.91
N ILE A 332 -15.18 1.81 -3.72
CA ILE A 332 -16.19 1.65 -2.65
C ILE A 332 -16.74 3.01 -2.20
N CYS A 333 -15.87 4.02 -2.00
CA CYS A 333 -16.31 5.37 -1.64
C CYS A 333 -17.23 6.00 -2.69
N ASN A 334 -16.96 5.80 -3.97
CA ASN A 334 -17.81 6.33 -5.04
C ASN A 334 -19.17 5.63 -5.11
N ILE A 335 -19.21 4.31 -4.92
CA ILE A 335 -20.46 3.56 -4.84
C ILE A 335 -21.30 4.05 -3.65
N ALA A 336 -20.68 4.24 -2.48
CA ALA A 336 -21.36 4.78 -1.29
C ALA A 336 -21.92 6.19 -1.54
N ARG A 337 -21.16 7.06 -2.21
CA ARG A 337 -21.62 8.41 -2.59
C ARG A 337 -22.79 8.36 -3.57
N GLN A 338 -22.75 7.50 -4.58
CA GLN A 338 -23.86 7.31 -5.52
C GLN A 338 -25.12 6.81 -4.81
N TRP A 339 -24.95 5.86 -3.89
CA TRP A 339 -26.02 5.36 -3.03
C TRP A 339 -26.66 6.47 -2.18
N GLU A 340 -25.86 7.32 -1.54
CA GLU A 340 -26.36 8.45 -0.75
C GLU A 340 -27.15 9.45 -1.61
N ILE A 341 -26.64 9.78 -2.81
CA ILE A 341 -27.35 10.64 -3.77
C ILE A 341 -28.70 10.02 -4.17
N GLN A 342 -28.74 8.72 -4.41
CA GLN A 342 -29.97 8.00 -4.75
C GLN A 342 -30.98 8.03 -3.59
N GLN A 343 -30.54 7.76 -2.36
CA GLN A 343 -31.41 7.84 -1.18
C GLN A 343 -31.97 9.25 -0.97
N ASN A 344 -31.14 10.29 -1.13
CA ASN A 344 -31.58 11.68 -1.02
C ASN A 344 -32.61 12.07 -2.09
N ARG A 345 -32.46 11.56 -3.32
CA ARG A 345 -33.46 11.74 -4.38
C ARG A 345 -34.79 11.08 -4.02
N VAL A 346 -34.77 9.86 -3.53
CA VAL A 346 -35.98 9.13 -3.11
C VAL A 346 -36.65 9.85 -1.93
N ALA A 347 -35.89 10.33 -0.95
CA ALA A 347 -36.41 11.11 0.16
C ALA A 347 -37.07 12.42 -0.31
N LEU A 348 -36.45 13.15 -1.24
CA LEU A 348 -36.99 14.39 -1.81
C LEU A 348 -38.32 14.14 -2.55
N VAL A 349 -38.40 13.06 -3.33
CA VAL A 349 -39.64 12.68 -4.04
C VAL A 349 -40.73 12.25 -3.06
N ALA A 350 -40.37 11.57 -1.96
CA ALA A 350 -41.32 11.23 -0.91
C ALA A 350 -41.91 12.48 -0.22
N SER A 351 -41.09 13.51 0.05
CA SER A 351 -41.57 14.78 0.63
C SER A 351 -42.43 15.62 -0.33
N LEU A 352 -42.19 15.55 -1.65
CA LEU A 352 -43.01 16.27 -2.63
C LEU A 352 -44.39 15.63 -2.85
N ASN A 353 -44.53 14.33 -2.54
CA ASN A 353 -45.78 13.60 -2.71
C ASN A 353 -46.72 13.68 -1.49
N THR A 354 -46.24 14.13 -0.33
CA THR A 354 -47.06 14.33 0.87
C THR A 354 -47.88 15.63 0.86
N ASP A 355 -47.58 16.56 -0.05
CA ASP A 355 -48.25 17.88 -0.13
C ASP A 355 -49.40 17.96 -1.15
N LYS A 356 -49.90 16.83 -1.67
CA LYS A 356 -50.95 16.81 -2.72
C LYS A 356 -52.39 16.62 -2.24
N ASP A 357 -52.67 16.80 -0.95
CA ASP A 357 -54.04 16.89 -0.42
C ASP A 357 -54.28 18.28 0.23
N ASN A 358 -54.33 19.33 -0.59
CA ASN A 358 -55.08 20.59 -0.36
C ASN A 358 -55.05 21.46 -1.65
N GLU A 359 -56.22 21.87 -2.15
CA GLU A 359 -56.37 22.61 -3.43
C GLU A 359 -55.95 24.11 -3.36
N PRO A 360 -56.12 24.92 -4.44
CA PRO A 360 -55.06 25.27 -5.37
C PRO A 360 -54.72 26.78 -5.32
N CYS A 361 -53.46 27.17 -5.53
CA CYS A 361 -53.16 28.59 -5.76
C CYS A 361 -52.12 28.79 -6.86
N GLN A 362 -52.46 29.76 -7.69
CA GLN A 362 -51.89 30.25 -8.94
C GLN A 362 -50.36 30.25 -9.07
N ILE A 363 -49.94 29.87 -10.28
CA ILE A 363 -48.64 30.12 -10.87
C ILE A 363 -48.33 31.63 -10.80
N ASN A 364 -47.23 31.98 -10.15
CA ASN A 364 -46.36 33.09 -10.56
C ASN A 364 -44.92 32.72 -10.23
N GLY A 365 -44.03 32.96 -11.20
CA GLY A 365 -42.71 32.37 -11.25
C GLY A 365 -41.66 32.97 -10.31
N SER A 366 -40.45 32.45 -10.50
CA SER A 366 -39.17 32.91 -9.97
C SER A 366 -38.77 32.38 -8.58
N ALA A 367 -38.15 31.19 -8.58
CA ALA A 367 -36.91 30.95 -7.84
C ALA A 367 -36.21 29.73 -8.45
N ALA A 368 -35.37 29.97 -9.46
CA ALA A 368 -34.34 29.02 -9.85
C ALA A 368 -33.36 28.89 -8.68
N TYR A 369 -33.55 27.87 -7.83
CA TYR A 369 -32.53 27.48 -6.86
C TYR A 369 -31.44 26.70 -7.60
N VAL A 370 -30.44 27.46 -8.03
CA VAL A 370 -29.13 27.00 -8.45
C VAL A 370 -28.48 26.26 -7.28
N PHE A 371 -28.15 24.98 -7.47
CA PHE A 371 -27.25 24.27 -6.58
C PHE A 371 -25.88 24.98 -6.61
N PRO A 372 -25.23 25.26 -5.47
CA PRO A 372 -23.89 25.83 -5.46
C PRO A 372 -22.92 24.86 -6.15
N GLU A 373 -22.34 25.31 -7.26
CA GLU A 373 -21.21 24.68 -7.93
C GLU A 373 -19.95 24.83 -7.04
N GLU A 374 -19.86 24.09 -5.94
CA GLU A 374 -18.63 23.97 -5.16
C GLU A 374 -18.01 22.57 -5.21
N SER A 375 -18.52 21.69 -6.08
CA SER A 375 -17.96 20.34 -6.30
C SER A 375 -17.08 20.22 -7.55
N ARG A 376 -16.70 21.33 -8.21
CA ARG A 376 -15.84 21.31 -9.42
C ARG A 376 -14.37 21.63 -9.14
N SER A 377 -14.03 22.20 -7.98
CA SER A 377 -12.64 22.60 -7.67
C SER A 377 -11.78 21.47 -7.08
N LEU A 378 -12.38 20.47 -6.42
CA LEU A 378 -11.65 19.31 -5.87
C LEU A 378 -11.35 18.24 -6.94
N ASP A 379 -12.25 18.07 -7.91
CA ASP A 379 -12.10 17.10 -9.01
C ASP A 379 -10.96 17.49 -9.98
N THR A 380 -10.68 18.79 -10.12
CA THR A 380 -9.59 19.29 -10.98
C THR A 380 -8.21 19.10 -10.35
N LEU A 381 -8.11 19.16 -9.02
CA LEU A 381 -6.85 18.96 -8.28
C LEU A 381 -6.46 17.47 -8.14
N LEU A 382 -7.45 16.57 -8.11
CA LEU A 382 -7.21 15.12 -8.04
C LEU A 382 -6.98 14.50 -9.43
N SER A 383 -7.60 15.05 -10.48
CA SER A 383 -7.43 14.59 -11.87
C SER A 383 -6.04 14.92 -12.44
N SER A 384 -5.41 16.02 -12.02
CA SER A 384 -4.07 16.41 -12.50
C SER A 384 -2.93 15.60 -11.87
N ALA A 385 -3.13 15.05 -10.66
CA ALA A 385 -2.10 14.31 -9.93
C ALA A 385 -2.00 12.83 -10.30
N VAL A 386 -3.07 12.22 -10.86
CA VAL A 386 -3.11 10.78 -11.13
C VAL A 386 -3.77 10.46 -12.47
N GLN A 387 -3.13 10.86 -13.57
CA GLN A 387 -3.49 10.41 -14.91
C GLN A 387 -3.26 8.89 -15.04
N GLY A 388 -4.32 8.11 -14.82
CA GLY A 388 -4.33 6.65 -14.93
C GLY A 388 -5.48 5.96 -14.21
N LEU A 389 -6.19 6.64 -13.32
CA LEU A 389 -7.34 6.09 -12.61
C LEU A 389 -8.64 6.41 -13.37
N SER A 390 -9.14 5.45 -14.16
CA SER A 390 -10.55 5.46 -14.56
C SER A 390 -11.40 5.12 -13.34
N VAL A 391 -11.93 6.16 -12.70
CA VAL A 391 -12.86 6.09 -11.57
C VAL A 391 -14.29 6.15 -12.11
N LEU A 392 -14.64 5.18 -12.97
CA LEU A 392 -15.96 5.05 -13.60
C LEU A 392 -16.67 3.74 -13.22
N GLU A 393 -16.07 2.91 -12.36
CA GLU A 393 -16.66 1.64 -11.95
C GLU A 393 -17.81 1.91 -10.94
N SER A 394 -19.05 1.90 -11.45
CA SER A 394 -20.31 2.01 -10.69
C SER A 394 -20.62 0.80 -9.81
N HIS A 395 -19.75 -0.21 -9.81
CA HIS A 395 -19.94 -1.47 -9.09
C HIS A 395 -18.60 -2.15 -8.82
N LEU A 396 -18.53 -2.97 -7.76
CA LEU A 396 -17.36 -3.78 -7.41
C LEU A 396 -17.82 -5.17 -6.95
N VAL A 397 -17.12 -6.22 -7.40
CA VAL A 397 -17.34 -7.60 -6.97
C VAL A 397 -16.04 -8.16 -6.41
N GLU A 398 -16.10 -8.70 -5.20
CA GLU A 398 -14.93 -9.24 -4.50
C GLU A 398 -15.24 -10.61 -3.92
N VAL A 399 -14.30 -11.55 -4.07
CA VAL A 399 -14.34 -12.85 -3.40
C VAL A 399 -13.18 -12.88 -2.42
N GLU A 400 -13.50 -12.88 -1.13
CA GLU A 400 -12.52 -12.99 -0.05
C GLU A 400 -12.80 -14.27 0.74
N GLY A 401 -11.92 -15.26 0.58
CA GLY A 401 -12.09 -16.58 1.19
C GLY A 401 -13.37 -17.27 0.71
N ASP A 402 -14.34 -17.40 1.61
CA ASP A 402 -15.65 -18.03 1.38
C ASP A 402 -16.79 -17.01 1.17
N THR A 403 -16.48 -15.71 1.17
CA THR A 403 -17.46 -14.64 1.13
C THR A 403 -17.38 -13.88 -0.19
N LEU A 404 -18.52 -13.79 -0.88
CA LEU A 404 -18.74 -12.98 -2.06
C LEU A 404 -19.35 -11.62 -1.66
N TYR A 405 -18.64 -10.53 -1.93
CA TYR A 405 -19.12 -9.16 -1.72
C TYR A 405 -19.55 -8.55 -3.05
N LEU A 406 -20.77 -7.99 -3.05
CA LEU A 406 -21.37 -7.29 -4.17
C LEU A 406 -21.64 -5.84 -3.75
N TYR A 407 -20.96 -4.90 -4.39
CA TYR A 407 -21.08 -3.46 -4.14
C TYR A 407 -21.76 -2.76 -5.33
N GLY A 408 -22.88 -2.08 -5.09
CA GLY A 408 -23.60 -1.32 -6.10
C GLY A 408 -24.47 -2.19 -7.02
N SER A 409 -25.53 -1.62 -7.58
CA SER A 409 -26.54 -2.33 -8.38
C SER A 409 -25.96 -3.10 -9.57
N GLY A 410 -24.98 -2.52 -10.27
CA GLY A 410 -24.28 -3.17 -11.39
C GLY A 410 -23.51 -4.44 -11.01
N ALA A 411 -23.25 -4.69 -9.72
CA ALA A 411 -22.63 -5.93 -9.27
C ALA A 411 -23.56 -7.14 -9.46
N LEU A 412 -24.88 -6.93 -9.51
CA LEU A 412 -25.86 -8.00 -9.72
C LEU A 412 -25.76 -8.61 -11.13
N GLU A 413 -25.39 -7.83 -12.15
CA GLU A 413 -25.14 -8.33 -13.51
C GLU A 413 -23.95 -9.29 -13.56
N CYS A 414 -22.99 -9.13 -12.64
CA CYS A 414 -21.83 -10.01 -12.55
C CYS A 414 -22.17 -11.42 -12.04
N LEU A 415 -23.36 -11.62 -11.46
CA LEU A 415 -23.85 -12.95 -11.09
C LEU A 415 -24.17 -13.82 -12.31
N ASP A 416 -24.46 -13.20 -13.46
CA ASP A 416 -24.70 -13.92 -14.71
C ASP A 416 -23.39 -14.36 -15.40
N ARG A 417 -22.22 -13.83 -14.98
CA ARG A 417 -20.91 -14.23 -15.51
C ARG A 417 -20.58 -15.71 -15.24
N ASN A 418 -19.61 -16.21 -15.99
CA ASN A 418 -19.10 -17.58 -15.85
C ASN A 418 -18.07 -17.63 -14.72
N TRP A 419 -18.50 -18.14 -13.56
CA TRP A 419 -17.64 -18.37 -12.41
C TRP A 419 -16.91 -19.70 -12.55
N SER A 420 -15.66 -19.77 -12.09
CA SER A 420 -14.93 -21.04 -12.06
C SER A 420 -15.57 -21.99 -11.04
N VAL A 421 -15.57 -23.29 -11.33
CA VAL A 421 -16.20 -24.29 -10.43
C VAL A 421 -15.62 -24.23 -9.02
N GLN A 422 -14.33 -23.93 -8.89
CA GLN A 422 -13.65 -23.78 -7.60
C GLN A 422 -14.13 -22.55 -6.81
N THR A 423 -14.33 -21.40 -7.46
CA THR A 423 -14.83 -20.20 -6.77
C THR A 423 -16.32 -20.34 -6.43
N ALA A 424 -17.13 -20.87 -7.35
CA ALA A 424 -18.55 -21.10 -7.15
C ALA A 424 -18.87 -22.07 -6.00
N THR A 425 -18.03 -23.07 -5.77
CA THR A 425 -18.18 -24.05 -4.67
C THR A 425 -17.58 -23.58 -3.34
N ALA A 426 -16.58 -22.69 -3.38
CA ALA A 426 -15.96 -22.12 -2.18
C ALA A 426 -16.82 -21.02 -1.52
N VAL A 427 -17.69 -20.34 -2.28
CA VAL A 427 -18.56 -19.30 -1.74
C VAL A 427 -19.68 -19.90 -0.88
N VAL A 428 -19.63 -19.59 0.41
CA VAL A 428 -20.60 -19.97 1.44
C VAL A 428 -21.46 -18.78 1.86
N THR A 429 -20.87 -17.58 1.86
CA THR A 429 -21.53 -16.34 2.26
C THR A 429 -21.66 -15.38 1.08
N VAL A 430 -22.85 -14.79 0.88
CA VAL A 430 -23.06 -13.71 -0.10
C VAL A 430 -23.49 -12.44 0.62
N SER A 431 -22.75 -11.36 0.40
CA SER A 431 -22.93 -10.05 1.03
C SER A 431 -23.30 -9.00 0.01
N PHE A 432 -24.46 -8.39 0.19
CA PHE A 432 -24.96 -7.28 -0.63
C PHE A 432 -24.75 -5.96 0.11
N ILE A 433 -24.09 -4.99 -0.56
CA ILE A 433 -23.70 -3.70 0.02
C ILE A 433 -24.05 -2.57 -0.96
N PHE A 434 -24.81 -1.57 -0.52
CA PHE A 434 -25.26 -0.44 -1.36
C PHE A 434 -26.10 -0.87 -2.59
N ILE A 435 -27.03 -1.80 -2.39
CA ILE A 435 -27.89 -2.35 -3.44
C ILE A 435 -29.33 -2.35 -2.94
N GLU A 436 -30.28 -1.83 -3.72
CA GLU A 436 -31.69 -1.87 -3.31
C GLU A 436 -32.20 -3.31 -3.19
N PHE A 437 -32.89 -3.61 -2.08
CA PHE A 437 -33.39 -4.97 -1.84
C PHE A 437 -34.31 -5.48 -2.97
N ASP A 438 -35.10 -4.59 -3.57
CA ASP A 438 -35.99 -4.94 -4.69
C ASP A 438 -35.23 -5.45 -5.92
N GLU A 439 -34.03 -4.91 -6.19
CA GLU A 439 -33.15 -5.38 -7.26
C GLU A 439 -32.54 -6.75 -6.91
N ILE A 440 -32.17 -6.95 -5.64
CA ILE A 440 -31.64 -8.25 -5.17
C ILE A 440 -32.67 -9.35 -5.39
N VAL A 441 -33.96 -9.09 -5.12
CA VAL A 441 -35.06 -10.06 -5.27
C VAL A 441 -35.11 -10.67 -6.68
N GLN A 442 -34.78 -9.89 -7.71
CA GLN A 442 -34.79 -10.38 -9.10
C GLN A 442 -33.73 -11.47 -9.35
N VAL A 443 -32.65 -11.46 -8.57
CA VAL A 443 -31.49 -12.36 -8.76
C VAL A 443 -31.44 -13.48 -7.71
N LEU A 444 -32.26 -13.43 -6.66
CA LEU A 444 -32.31 -14.43 -5.58
C LEU A 444 -32.48 -15.88 -6.10
N THR A 445 -33.31 -16.08 -7.12
CA THR A 445 -33.56 -17.41 -7.71
C THR A 445 -32.33 -17.97 -8.44
N LYS A 446 -31.52 -17.10 -9.03
CA LYS A 446 -30.26 -17.45 -9.74
C LYS A 446 -29.10 -17.71 -8.77
N LEU A 447 -29.16 -17.18 -7.56
CA LEU A 447 -28.06 -17.27 -6.60
C LEU A 447 -27.71 -18.73 -6.26
N LYS A 448 -28.71 -19.59 -6.10
CA LYS A 448 -28.50 -21.02 -5.81
C LYS A 448 -28.04 -21.85 -7.01
N THR A 449 -28.38 -21.44 -8.23
CA THR A 449 -27.89 -22.14 -9.43
C THR A 449 -26.42 -21.84 -9.69
N LYS A 450 -25.96 -20.64 -9.34
CA LYS A 450 -24.56 -20.21 -9.48
C LYS A 450 -23.69 -20.59 -8.28
N PHE A 451 -24.22 -20.50 -7.06
CA PHE A 451 -23.50 -20.77 -5.81
C PHE A 451 -24.26 -21.80 -4.96
N PRO A 452 -24.07 -23.11 -5.22
CA PRO A 452 -24.87 -24.16 -4.59
C PRO A 452 -24.67 -24.27 -3.08
N ASN A 453 -23.48 -23.92 -2.58
CA ASN A 453 -23.09 -24.00 -1.17
C ASN A 453 -23.37 -22.72 -0.36
N SER A 454 -24.00 -21.71 -0.98
CA SER A 454 -24.34 -20.47 -0.28
C SER A 454 -25.38 -20.73 0.81
N VAL A 455 -25.03 -20.62 2.08
CA VAL A 455 -25.96 -20.82 3.22
C VAL A 455 -26.16 -19.56 4.04
N HIS A 456 -25.31 -18.55 3.81
CA HIS A 456 -25.34 -17.30 4.56
C HIS A 456 -25.56 -16.09 3.65
N LEU A 457 -26.60 -15.29 3.94
CA LEU A 457 -26.85 -14.01 3.28
C LEU A 457 -26.61 -12.83 4.25
N LYS A 458 -25.84 -11.84 3.79
CA LYS A 458 -25.57 -10.58 4.49
C LYS A 458 -26.14 -9.40 3.70
N PHE A 459 -26.86 -8.53 4.38
CA PHE A 459 -27.47 -7.32 3.82
C PHE A 459 -26.97 -6.09 4.58
N LYS A 460 -26.30 -5.17 3.90
CA LYS A 460 -25.84 -3.90 4.45
C LYS A 460 -26.22 -2.75 3.53
N GLU A 461 -26.89 -1.73 4.06
CA GLU A 461 -27.40 -0.61 3.26
C GLU A 461 -28.18 -1.08 2.03
N THR A 462 -29.25 -1.83 2.28
CA THR A 462 -30.11 -2.41 1.23
C THR A 462 -31.53 -1.86 1.21
N ASN A 463 -31.82 -0.86 2.04
CA ASN A 463 -33.13 -0.22 2.15
C ASN A 463 -34.26 -1.21 2.52
N LEU A 464 -33.98 -2.11 3.46
CA LEU A 464 -35.01 -2.97 4.06
C LEU A 464 -35.85 -2.14 5.06
N VAL A 465 -37.04 -1.72 4.63
CA VAL A 465 -37.96 -0.86 5.39
C VAL A 465 -39.12 -1.66 6.00
N ALA A 466 -39.62 -2.70 5.31
CA ALA A 466 -40.83 -3.40 5.69
C ALA A 466 -40.61 -4.91 5.92
N LEU A 467 -41.31 -5.48 6.91
CA LEU A 467 -41.23 -6.91 7.24
C LEU A 467 -41.59 -7.82 6.05
N GLN A 468 -42.52 -7.38 5.20
CA GLN A 468 -42.97 -8.16 4.04
C GLN A 468 -41.86 -8.42 3.02
N GLN A 469 -40.81 -7.60 3.00
CA GLN A 469 -39.66 -7.78 2.09
C GLN A 469 -38.93 -9.10 2.36
N PHE A 470 -38.87 -9.54 3.62
CA PHE A 470 -38.30 -10.84 3.97
C PHE A 470 -39.05 -12.04 3.35
N ASN A 471 -40.29 -11.85 2.92
CA ASN A 471 -41.05 -12.92 2.26
C ASN A 471 -40.43 -13.30 0.91
N ALA A 472 -39.71 -12.38 0.26
CA ALA A 472 -38.99 -12.66 -0.97
C ALA A 472 -37.87 -13.71 -0.77
N LEU A 473 -37.28 -13.77 0.44
CA LEU A 473 -36.24 -14.75 0.75
C LEU A 473 -36.76 -16.19 0.75
N ALA A 474 -38.08 -16.41 0.87
CA ALA A 474 -38.70 -17.74 0.76
C ALA A 474 -38.48 -18.39 -0.63
N GLN A 475 -38.07 -17.61 -1.64
CA GLN A 475 -37.71 -18.11 -2.97
C GLN A 475 -36.37 -18.87 -2.99
N VAL A 476 -35.52 -18.69 -1.98
CA VAL A 476 -34.18 -19.28 -1.91
C VAL A 476 -34.16 -20.46 -0.94
N ASN A 477 -34.00 -21.68 -1.43
CA ASN A 477 -34.00 -22.86 -0.55
C ASN A 477 -32.70 -22.97 0.27
N ARG A 478 -32.80 -23.45 1.53
CA ARG A 478 -31.67 -23.79 2.41
C ARG A 478 -30.74 -22.60 2.72
N ILE A 479 -31.27 -21.62 3.46
CA ILE A 479 -30.49 -20.56 4.11
C ILE A 479 -30.40 -20.91 5.60
N GLU A 480 -29.20 -21.02 6.14
CA GLU A 480 -28.98 -21.36 7.55
C GLU A 480 -28.67 -20.12 8.41
N GLN A 481 -28.09 -19.09 7.79
CA GLN A 481 -27.70 -17.87 8.49
C GLN A 481 -28.14 -16.61 7.73
N LEU A 482 -28.75 -15.68 8.44
CA LEU A 482 -29.13 -14.36 7.93
C LEU A 482 -28.44 -13.27 8.74
N THR A 483 -27.88 -12.26 8.08
CA THR A 483 -27.37 -11.07 8.76
C THR A 483 -27.85 -9.82 8.05
N VAL A 484 -28.50 -8.93 8.81
CA VAL A 484 -28.99 -7.64 8.36
C VAL A 484 -28.33 -6.59 9.23
N ASP A 485 -27.46 -5.78 8.64
CA ASP A 485 -26.77 -4.66 9.30
C ASP A 485 -27.80 -3.56 9.65
N PRO A 486 -27.81 -3.00 10.87
CA PRO A 486 -28.66 -1.88 11.22
C PRO A 486 -28.48 -0.64 10.32
N GLN A 487 -27.29 -0.45 9.75
CA GLN A 487 -26.99 0.67 8.85
C GLN A 487 -27.74 0.51 7.52
N GLY A 488 -28.58 1.51 7.19
CA GLY A 488 -29.37 1.56 5.95
C GLY A 488 -30.49 0.52 5.83
N ASN A 489 -30.87 -0.14 6.93
CA ASN A 489 -32.01 -1.08 6.98
C ASN A 489 -32.93 -0.75 8.17
N PRO A 490 -33.91 0.16 8.01
CA PRO A 490 -34.82 0.57 9.08
C PRO A 490 -35.59 -0.56 9.75
N VAL A 491 -35.84 -1.68 9.05
CA VAL A 491 -36.56 -2.84 9.59
C VAL A 491 -35.91 -3.41 10.85
N VAL A 492 -34.60 -3.24 11.03
CA VAL A 492 -33.87 -3.76 12.19
C VAL A 492 -34.24 -3.01 13.48
N SER A 493 -34.77 -1.78 13.37
CA SER A 493 -35.29 -1.01 14.51
C SER A 493 -36.58 -1.61 15.11
N PHE A 494 -37.33 -2.40 14.33
CA PHE A 494 -38.55 -3.05 14.81
C PHE A 494 -38.22 -4.28 15.65
N THR A 495 -38.41 -4.23 16.96
CA THR A 495 -38.07 -5.33 17.89
C THR A 495 -38.60 -6.71 17.49
N LEU A 496 -39.72 -6.79 16.78
CA LEU A 496 -40.35 -8.04 16.34
C LEU A 496 -39.86 -8.58 14.99
N TRP A 497 -38.96 -7.91 14.28
CA TRP A 497 -38.54 -8.31 12.93
C TRP A 497 -37.91 -9.71 12.91
N LYS A 498 -37.09 -10.04 13.92
CA LYS A 498 -36.46 -11.37 14.04
C LYS A 498 -37.52 -12.47 14.18
N TYR A 499 -38.51 -12.27 15.04
CA TYR A 499 -39.61 -13.22 15.22
C TYR A 499 -40.48 -13.35 13.96
N TYR A 500 -40.69 -12.26 13.22
CA TYR A 500 -41.39 -12.32 11.94
C TYR A 500 -40.64 -13.19 10.92
N VAL A 501 -39.33 -12.97 10.78
CA VAL A 501 -38.47 -13.76 9.89
C VAL A 501 -38.49 -15.23 10.30
N LEU A 502 -38.36 -15.54 11.58
CA LEU A 502 -38.44 -16.91 12.11
C LEU A 502 -39.80 -17.57 11.83
N PHE A 503 -40.90 -16.85 12.06
CA PHE A 503 -42.25 -17.34 11.77
C PHE A 503 -42.45 -17.65 10.28
N ARG A 504 -42.00 -16.75 9.39
CA ARG A 504 -42.20 -16.88 7.95
C ARG A 504 -41.26 -17.86 7.28
N LEU A 505 -39.99 -17.82 7.65
CA LEU A 505 -38.93 -18.67 7.11
C LEU A 505 -38.70 -19.92 7.98
N ASN A 506 -39.72 -20.37 8.71
CA ASN A 506 -39.61 -21.54 9.59
C ASN A 506 -39.13 -22.80 8.84
N HIS A 507 -39.50 -22.94 7.56
CA HIS A 507 -39.06 -24.03 6.68
C HIS A 507 -37.55 -24.04 6.38
N PHE A 508 -36.82 -22.97 6.67
CA PHE A 508 -35.38 -22.90 6.50
C PHE A 508 -34.59 -23.38 7.73
N ASN A 509 -35.23 -23.53 8.90
CA ASN A 509 -34.54 -23.86 10.15
C ASN A 509 -33.30 -22.98 10.39
N LEU A 510 -33.48 -21.65 10.33
CA LEU A 510 -32.41 -20.68 10.53
C LEU A 510 -31.68 -20.96 11.86
N GLN A 511 -30.37 -21.19 11.79
CA GLN A 511 -29.54 -21.47 12.96
C GLN A 511 -29.04 -20.18 13.62
N LYS A 512 -28.76 -19.14 12.81
CA LYS A 512 -28.17 -17.88 13.28
C LYS A 512 -28.80 -16.67 12.60
N ILE A 513 -29.16 -15.65 13.39
CA ILE A 513 -29.60 -14.34 12.89
C ILE A 513 -28.71 -13.26 13.52
N ASN A 514 -28.04 -12.45 12.68
CA ASN A 514 -27.06 -11.44 13.10
C ASN A 514 -25.99 -11.99 14.07
N GLY A 515 -25.52 -13.22 13.83
CA GLY A 515 -24.53 -13.89 14.69
C GLY A 515 -25.08 -14.49 15.99
N ILE A 516 -26.35 -14.27 16.32
CA ILE A 516 -27.02 -14.84 17.51
C ILE A 516 -27.68 -16.16 17.12
N GLN A 517 -27.47 -17.20 17.93
CA GLN A 517 -28.13 -18.51 17.72
C GLN A 517 -29.64 -18.40 17.97
N VAL A 518 -30.41 -19.02 17.08
CA VAL A 518 -31.87 -19.11 17.19
C VAL A 518 -32.21 -20.23 18.17
N THR A 519 -32.96 -19.92 19.22
CA THR A 519 -33.39 -20.92 20.22
C THR A 519 -34.79 -21.44 19.92
N GLN A 520 -35.12 -22.63 20.46
CA GLN A 520 -36.48 -23.18 20.36
C GLN A 520 -37.54 -22.25 20.97
N ASN A 521 -37.16 -21.50 22.01
CA ASN A 521 -38.04 -20.50 22.63
C ASN A 521 -38.38 -19.35 21.67
N ASP A 522 -37.43 -18.93 20.83
CA ASP A 522 -37.66 -17.87 19.84
C ASP A 522 -38.66 -18.30 18.78
N ILE A 523 -38.63 -19.58 18.36
CA ILE A 523 -39.58 -20.17 17.42
C ILE A 523 -40.97 -20.22 18.04
N VAL A 524 -41.09 -20.65 19.29
CA VAL A 524 -42.38 -20.68 20.02
C VAL A 524 -42.94 -19.26 20.19
N MET A 525 -42.10 -18.28 20.52
CA MET A 525 -42.52 -16.88 20.62
C MET A 525 -42.96 -16.32 19.26
N ALA A 526 -42.23 -16.62 18.18
CA ALA A 526 -42.59 -16.23 16.81
C ALA A 526 -43.98 -16.75 16.41
N GLU A 527 -44.26 -18.03 16.71
CA GLU A 527 -45.57 -18.64 16.45
C GLU A 527 -46.68 -17.98 17.27
N ARG A 528 -46.41 -17.67 18.54
CA ARG A 528 -47.39 -16.99 19.41
C ARG A 528 -47.74 -15.59 18.92
N PHE A 529 -46.76 -14.82 18.43
CA PHE A 529 -46.98 -13.46 17.96
C PHE A 529 -47.68 -13.39 16.61
N PHE A 530 -47.30 -14.25 15.65
CA PHE A 530 -47.74 -14.13 14.25
C PHE A 530 -48.68 -15.25 13.78
N GLY A 531 -48.76 -16.38 14.48
CA GLY A 531 -49.62 -17.51 14.12
C GLY A 531 -51.10 -17.16 14.12
N ILE A 532 -51.55 -16.41 15.13
CA ILE A 532 -52.95 -15.94 15.23
C ILE A 532 -53.26 -14.97 14.08
N LEU A 533 -52.34 -14.06 13.76
CA LEU A 533 -52.49 -13.11 12.65
C LEU A 533 -52.56 -13.83 11.30
N ALA A 534 -51.77 -14.87 11.10
CA ALA A 534 -51.82 -15.69 9.90
C ALA A 534 -53.14 -16.50 9.81
N TYR A 535 -53.62 -17.03 10.93
CA TYR A 535 -54.90 -17.73 11.00
C TYR A 535 -56.05 -16.80 10.61
N VAL A 536 -56.12 -15.60 11.19
CA VAL A 536 -57.13 -14.58 10.85
C VAL A 536 -57.03 -14.15 9.39
N ALA A 537 -55.82 -13.91 8.88
CA ALA A 537 -55.62 -13.58 7.47
C ALA A 537 -56.10 -14.72 6.53
N SER A 538 -55.89 -15.98 6.91
CA SER A 538 -56.33 -17.12 6.11
C SER A 538 -57.84 -17.36 6.15
N SER A 539 -58.51 -17.01 7.26
CA SER A 539 -59.96 -17.17 7.42
C SER A 539 -60.79 -16.05 6.78
N GLU A 540 -60.24 -14.84 6.73
CA GLU A 540 -60.91 -13.64 6.18
C GLU A 540 -60.72 -13.46 4.67
N LEU A 541 -59.82 -14.22 4.01
CA LEU A 541 -59.61 -14.11 2.57
C LEU A 541 -60.68 -14.90 1.78
N PRO A 542 -61.41 -14.26 0.84
CA PRO A 542 -62.36 -14.97 -0.01
C PRO A 542 -61.69 -16.07 -0.83
N ARG A 543 -62.31 -17.26 -0.90
CA ARG A 543 -61.75 -18.47 -1.55
C ARG A 543 -61.25 -18.26 -2.98
N TYR A 544 -61.87 -17.34 -3.72
CA TYR A 544 -61.46 -16.98 -5.09
C TYR A 544 -60.15 -16.17 -5.15
N ARG A 545 -59.82 -15.36 -4.13
CA ARG A 545 -58.54 -14.64 -4.02
C ARG A 545 -57.38 -15.56 -3.67
N MET A 546 -57.62 -16.61 -2.86
CA MET A 546 -56.58 -17.62 -2.56
C MET A 546 -56.12 -18.36 -3.83
N LEU A 547 -57.03 -18.69 -4.74
CA LEU A 547 -56.72 -19.35 -6.03
C LEU A 547 -55.99 -18.44 -7.03
N SER A 548 -56.10 -17.12 -6.87
CA SER A 548 -55.37 -16.12 -7.66
C SER A 548 -53.97 -15.82 -7.09
N LEU A 549 -53.75 -16.03 -5.79
CA LEU A 549 -52.49 -15.76 -5.09
C LEU A 549 -51.54 -16.96 -5.08
N LEU A 550 -52.07 -18.17 -5.28
CA LEU A 550 -51.28 -19.39 -5.46
C LEU A 550 -50.84 -19.48 -6.93
N GLY A 551 -49.52 -19.41 -7.19
CA GLY A 551 -48.96 -19.65 -8.52
C GLY A 551 -49.35 -21.02 -9.09
N GLU A 552 -49.31 -21.15 -10.42
CA GLU A 552 -49.83 -22.31 -11.17
C GLU A 552 -49.34 -23.68 -10.65
N SER A 553 -48.14 -23.74 -10.08
CA SER A 553 -47.55 -24.95 -9.50
C SER A 553 -48.34 -25.54 -8.32
N ARG A 554 -49.05 -24.71 -7.55
CA ARG A 554 -49.81 -25.14 -6.36
C ARG A 554 -51.32 -25.24 -6.59
N ARG A 555 -51.83 -24.75 -7.73
CA ARG A 555 -53.25 -24.92 -8.12
C ARG A 555 -53.64 -26.40 -8.24
N LYS A 556 -52.76 -27.24 -8.79
CA LYS A 556 -53.03 -28.68 -8.96
C LYS A 556 -53.12 -29.43 -7.62
N GLN A 557 -52.26 -29.11 -6.66
CA GLN A 557 -52.31 -29.70 -5.31
C GLN A 557 -53.55 -29.24 -4.52
N PHE A 558 -53.98 -27.99 -4.71
CA PHE A 558 -55.19 -27.46 -4.06
C PHE A 558 -56.48 -28.02 -4.67
N HIS A 559 -56.52 -28.26 -5.99
CA HIS A 559 -57.63 -28.97 -6.65
C HIS A 559 -57.75 -30.43 -6.17
N TYR A 560 -56.62 -31.14 -6.02
CA TYR A 560 -56.59 -32.52 -5.54
C TYR A 560 -57.14 -32.67 -4.11
N LEU A 561 -56.90 -31.68 -3.25
CA LEU A 561 -57.42 -31.64 -1.87
C LEU A 561 -58.91 -31.26 -1.80
N LEU A 562 -59.44 -30.52 -2.77
CA LEU A 562 -60.85 -30.14 -2.84
C LEU A 562 -61.74 -31.26 -3.43
N GLU A 563 -61.22 -32.07 -4.35
CA GLU A 563 -61.96 -33.16 -5.00
C GLU A 563 -62.00 -34.48 -4.17
N GLY A 564 -61.19 -34.59 -3.11
CA GLY A 564 -61.06 -35.82 -2.30
C GLY A 564 -62.26 -36.18 -1.40
N LYS A 565 -63.36 -35.42 -1.39
CA LYS A 565 -64.57 -35.74 -0.59
C LYS A 565 -65.73 -36.19 -1.47
N GLY A 566 -65.61 -37.38 -2.04
CA GLY A 566 -66.74 -38.00 -2.71
C GLY A 566 -66.46 -39.37 -3.32
N LYS A 567 -66.37 -40.44 -2.49
CA LYS A 567 -66.98 -41.76 -2.77
C LYS A 567 -66.76 -42.77 -1.64
N LYS A 568 -67.73 -43.69 -1.57
CA LYS A 568 -68.14 -44.58 -0.47
C LYS A 568 -67.15 -45.72 -0.12
N SER A 569 -67.23 -46.08 1.16
CA SER A 569 -66.89 -47.33 1.88
C SER A 569 -66.39 -48.57 1.11
N GLY A 570 -65.36 -49.23 1.68
CA GLY A 570 -65.12 -50.66 1.49
C GLY A 570 -63.69 -51.15 1.77
N ILE A 571 -63.38 -51.38 3.06
CA ILE A 571 -62.50 -52.44 3.65
C ILE A 571 -61.08 -52.66 3.08
N GLY A 572 -60.07 -52.46 3.94
CA GLY A 572 -58.73 -53.05 3.79
C GLY A 572 -57.64 -52.31 4.57
N ASN A 573 -57.28 -52.85 5.74
CA ASN A 573 -56.26 -52.45 6.72
C ASN A 573 -54.98 -51.79 6.15
N GLU A 574 -54.40 -50.79 6.83
CA GLU A 574 -53.42 -50.93 7.93
C GLU A 574 -52.99 -49.53 8.43
N GLU A 575 -52.54 -49.56 9.69
CA GLU A 575 -52.09 -48.58 10.66
C GLU A 575 -51.35 -47.31 10.18
N GLY A 576 -51.58 -46.20 10.89
CA GLY A 576 -50.78 -44.97 10.74
C GLY A 576 -51.44 -43.74 11.33
N ASN A 577 -51.37 -43.63 12.66
CA ASN A 577 -51.76 -42.48 13.45
C ASN A 577 -51.01 -41.20 13.00
N ASP A 578 -51.71 -40.20 12.46
CA ASP A 578 -51.32 -38.79 12.62
C ASP A 578 -52.49 -37.84 12.35
N ASN A 579 -53.13 -37.44 13.44
CA ASN A 579 -54.12 -36.38 13.50
C ASN A 579 -53.42 -35.02 13.61
N ARG A 580 -53.82 -34.08 12.72
CA ARG A 580 -53.72 -32.61 12.85
C ARG A 580 -52.33 -31.95 12.65
N ALA A 581 -51.89 -31.83 11.40
CA ALA A 581 -50.86 -30.82 11.02
C ALA A 581 -51.05 -30.22 9.61
N GLY A 582 -52.19 -30.45 8.94
CA GLY A 582 -52.38 -30.05 7.54
C GLY A 582 -52.83 -28.60 7.29
N GLY A 583 -53.18 -27.84 8.34
CA GLY A 583 -53.75 -26.49 8.21
C GLY A 583 -52.75 -25.34 8.35
N GLU A 584 -51.60 -25.57 8.98
CA GLU A 584 -50.67 -24.50 9.37
C GLU A 584 -49.72 -24.06 8.25
N SER A 585 -49.46 -24.91 7.27
CA SER A 585 -48.56 -24.57 6.15
C SER A 585 -49.22 -23.66 5.11
N THR A 586 -50.55 -23.67 5.01
CA THR A 586 -51.33 -22.87 4.05
C THR A 586 -51.44 -21.41 4.46
N ALA A 587 -51.58 -21.13 5.76
CA ALA A 587 -51.65 -19.77 6.29
C ALA A 587 -50.32 -18.99 6.19
N ARG A 588 -49.16 -19.69 6.25
CA ARG A 588 -47.84 -19.07 6.09
C ARG A 588 -47.49 -18.75 4.63
N ALA A 589 -48.15 -19.43 3.69
CA ALA A 589 -47.91 -19.35 2.24
C ALA A 589 -48.74 -18.28 1.50
N THR A 590 -49.77 -17.71 2.12
CA THR A 590 -50.65 -16.67 1.52
C THR A 590 -50.02 -15.27 1.49
N LEU A 591 -48.91 -15.07 2.18
CA LEU A 591 -48.22 -13.79 2.30
C LEU A 591 -47.05 -13.71 1.30
N ASN A 592 -47.36 -13.44 0.03
CA ASN A 592 -46.37 -13.22 -1.03
C ASN A 592 -45.78 -11.80 -0.96
N TYR A 593 -44.51 -11.64 -1.34
CA TYR A 593 -43.92 -10.34 -1.64
C TYR A 593 -44.21 -9.95 -3.08
N SER A 594 -44.77 -8.77 -3.30
CA SER A 594 -44.92 -8.17 -4.62
C SER A 594 -43.96 -6.98 -4.70
N THR A 595 -43.13 -6.91 -5.73
CA THR A 595 -42.16 -5.82 -5.94
C THR A 595 -42.88 -4.48 -6.17
N LYS A 596 -42.17 -3.36 -6.01
CA LYS A 596 -42.72 -2.00 -6.23
C LYS A 596 -43.40 -1.82 -7.59
N ASP A 597 -42.89 -2.45 -8.64
CA ASP A 597 -43.47 -2.38 -9.99
C ASP A 597 -44.88 -2.99 -10.05
N PHE A 598 -45.09 -4.12 -9.36
CA PHE A 598 -46.39 -4.76 -9.25
C PHE A 598 -47.35 -3.98 -8.32
N HIS A 599 -46.82 -3.24 -7.34
CA HIS A 599 -47.61 -2.34 -6.51
C HIS A 599 -48.08 -1.09 -7.29
N MET A 600 -47.24 -0.55 -8.17
CA MET A 600 -47.60 0.54 -9.08
C MET A 600 -48.68 0.12 -10.08
N GLU A 601 -48.51 -1.04 -10.71
CA GLU A 601 -49.49 -1.61 -11.64
C GLU A 601 -50.83 -1.92 -10.94
N LYS A 602 -50.79 -2.46 -9.72
CA LYS A 602 -51.99 -2.73 -8.89
C LYS A 602 -52.64 -1.46 -8.32
N LEU A 603 -51.88 -0.38 -8.13
CA LEU A 603 -52.39 0.92 -7.70
C LEU A 603 -53.06 1.66 -8.86
N GLU A 604 -52.49 1.58 -10.07
CA GLU A 604 -53.11 1.98 -11.33
C GLU A 604 -54.40 1.18 -11.57
N GLU A 605 -54.35 -0.16 -11.48
CA GLU A 605 -55.53 -1.03 -11.63
C GLU A 605 -56.61 -0.70 -10.58
N MET A 606 -56.23 -0.41 -9.33
CA MET A 606 -57.20 0.04 -8.30
C MET A 606 -57.76 1.43 -8.57
N LYS A 607 -56.98 2.35 -9.16
CA LYS A 607 -57.46 3.68 -9.57
C LYS A 607 -58.43 3.56 -10.74
N GLU A 608 -58.09 2.79 -11.78
CA GLU A 608 -58.96 2.49 -12.91
C GLU A 608 -60.25 1.78 -12.47
N ARG A 609 -60.16 0.88 -11.49
CA ARG A 609 -61.34 0.20 -10.96
C ARG A 609 -62.20 1.11 -10.09
N ARG A 610 -61.59 2.07 -9.37
CA ARG A 610 -62.31 3.12 -8.64
C ARG A 610 -63.02 4.08 -9.59
N THR A 611 -62.38 4.48 -10.70
CA THR A 611 -63.00 5.34 -11.70
C THR A 611 -64.14 4.60 -12.38
N LEU A 612 -63.95 3.35 -12.80
CA LEU A 612 -65.03 2.50 -13.35
C LEU A 612 -66.22 2.36 -12.40
N CYS A 613 -65.98 2.03 -11.12
CA CYS A 613 -67.06 1.93 -10.13
C CYS A 613 -67.76 3.29 -9.92
N ARG A 614 -67.02 4.39 -9.89
CA ARG A 614 -67.59 5.74 -9.75
C ARG A 614 -68.48 6.08 -10.95
N THR A 615 -67.99 5.88 -12.17
CA THR A 615 -68.74 6.13 -13.41
C THR A 615 -69.98 5.23 -13.49
N TYR A 616 -69.88 3.97 -13.06
CA TYR A 616 -71.03 3.07 -13.02
C TYR A 616 -72.11 3.53 -12.03
N VAL A 617 -71.71 3.96 -10.82
CA VAL A 617 -72.65 4.52 -9.83
C VAL A 617 -73.26 5.83 -10.31
N GLU A 618 -72.46 6.72 -10.93
CA GLU A 618 -72.97 7.97 -11.52
C GLU A 618 -73.99 7.70 -12.63
N ASN A 619 -73.75 6.69 -13.48
CA ASN A 619 -74.69 6.29 -14.52
C ASN A 619 -76.00 5.72 -13.94
N LEU A 620 -75.91 4.86 -12.91
CA LEU A 620 -77.10 4.35 -12.22
C LEU A 620 -77.91 5.47 -11.55
N VAL A 621 -77.24 6.46 -10.94
CA VAL A 621 -77.91 7.61 -10.33
C VAL A 621 -78.58 8.49 -11.39
N LYS A 622 -77.92 8.71 -12.54
CA LYS A 622 -78.52 9.43 -13.68
C LYS A 622 -79.74 8.70 -14.23
N GLU A 623 -79.64 7.40 -14.42
CA GLU A 623 -80.75 6.58 -14.93
C GLU A 623 -81.94 6.60 -13.95
N ALA A 624 -81.67 6.49 -12.64
CA ALA A 624 -82.71 6.60 -11.61
C ALA A 624 -83.35 8.00 -11.59
N ALA A 625 -82.56 9.07 -11.76
CA ALA A 625 -83.06 10.44 -11.84
C ALA A 625 -83.94 10.66 -13.09
N ASP A 626 -83.53 10.15 -14.25
CA ASP A 626 -84.29 10.23 -15.50
C ASP A 626 -85.61 9.45 -15.41
N ILE A 627 -85.60 8.25 -14.80
CA ILE A 627 -86.81 7.48 -14.55
C ILE A 627 -87.75 8.26 -13.63
N ASN A 628 -87.23 8.89 -12.58
CA ASN A 628 -88.04 9.70 -11.68
C ASN A 628 -88.65 10.92 -12.39
N LEU A 629 -87.87 11.61 -13.22
CA LEU A 629 -88.33 12.77 -14.00
C LEU A 629 -89.43 12.39 -15.01
N LYS A 630 -89.27 11.23 -15.68
CA LYS A 630 -90.30 10.66 -16.56
C LYS A 630 -91.56 10.32 -15.77
N ASN A 631 -91.43 9.76 -14.58
CA ASN A 631 -92.57 9.41 -13.72
C ASN A 631 -93.33 10.67 -13.23
N GLU A 632 -92.62 11.71 -12.81
CA GLU A 632 -93.25 13.01 -12.46
C GLU A 632 -93.96 13.65 -13.64
N SER A 633 -93.34 13.60 -14.83
CA SER A 633 -93.95 14.13 -16.05
C SER A 633 -95.19 13.34 -16.43
N LEU A 634 -95.14 12.01 -16.32
CA LEU A 634 -96.28 11.12 -16.53
C LEU A 634 -97.40 11.42 -15.53
N GLN A 635 -97.10 11.62 -14.24
CA GLN A 635 -98.12 11.99 -13.25
C GLN A 635 -98.81 13.33 -13.57
N LYS A 636 -98.08 14.29 -14.13
CA LYS A 636 -98.67 15.58 -14.57
C LYS A 636 -99.54 15.43 -15.82
N LEU A 637 -99.13 14.60 -16.78
CA LEU A 637 -99.80 14.40 -18.07
C LEU A 637 -100.93 13.37 -18.02
N TRP A 638 -100.88 12.42 -17.07
CA TRP A 638 -101.81 11.29 -16.96
C TRP A 638 -103.29 11.70 -16.86
N PRO A 639 -103.68 12.71 -16.06
CA PRO A 639 -105.08 13.12 -16.00
C PRO A 639 -105.59 13.62 -17.36
N GLN A 640 -104.78 14.38 -18.10
CA GLN A 640 -105.13 14.89 -19.43
C GLN A 640 -105.22 13.74 -20.45
N MET A 641 -104.21 12.86 -20.48
CA MET A 641 -104.19 11.70 -21.38
C MET A 641 -105.34 10.73 -21.09
N PHE A 642 -105.69 10.53 -19.81
CA PHE A 642 -106.83 9.70 -19.41
C PHE A 642 -108.16 10.33 -19.86
N ILE A 643 -108.31 11.65 -19.73
CA ILE A 643 -109.49 12.37 -20.25
C ILE A 643 -109.58 12.24 -21.77
N GLU A 644 -108.48 12.36 -22.50
CA GLU A 644 -108.47 12.18 -23.96
C GLU A 644 -108.77 10.73 -24.36
N LEU A 645 -108.17 9.73 -23.71
CA LEU A 645 -108.47 8.32 -23.93
C LEU A 645 -109.95 7.99 -23.67
N VAL A 646 -110.52 8.51 -22.57
CA VAL A 646 -111.95 8.32 -22.27
C VAL A 646 -112.81 9.06 -23.28
N ARG A 647 -112.43 10.29 -23.69
CA ARG A 647 -113.14 11.04 -24.74
C ARG A 647 -113.10 10.29 -26.07
N ASP A 648 -111.95 9.79 -26.49
CA ASP A 648 -111.76 9.05 -27.74
C ASP A 648 -112.51 7.73 -27.73
N ALA A 649 -112.47 6.98 -26.62
CA ALA A 649 -113.28 5.77 -26.44
C ALA A 649 -114.79 6.08 -26.49
N VAL A 650 -115.23 7.19 -25.89
CA VAL A 650 -116.64 7.63 -25.96
C VAL A 650 -117.02 8.09 -27.39
N VAL A 651 -116.10 8.72 -28.14
CA VAL A 651 -116.29 9.11 -29.55
C VAL A 651 -116.35 7.87 -30.46
N GLU A 652 -115.49 6.87 -30.23
CA GLU A 652 -115.50 5.56 -30.89
C GLU A 652 -116.84 4.84 -30.67
N ILE A 653 -117.34 4.82 -29.43
CA ILE A 653 -118.61 4.18 -29.08
C ILE A 653 -119.81 4.93 -29.69
N ARG A 654 -119.76 6.27 -29.75
CA ARG A 654 -120.83 7.11 -30.30
C ARG A 654 -120.99 7.02 -31.82
N ASN A 655 -119.92 6.69 -32.55
CA ASN A 655 -119.90 6.70 -34.03
C ASN A 655 -119.39 5.37 -34.63
N LYS A 656 -119.97 4.26 -34.15
CA LYS A 656 -119.59 2.87 -34.49
C LYS A 656 -119.46 2.59 -36.01
N ASN A 657 -120.31 3.20 -36.83
CA ASN A 657 -120.32 2.99 -38.29
C ASN A 657 -119.25 3.78 -39.04
N SER A 658 -118.84 4.95 -38.54
CA SER A 658 -117.84 5.80 -39.20
C SER A 658 -116.41 5.37 -38.86
N TYR A 659 -116.18 4.90 -37.64
CA TYR A 659 -114.88 4.39 -37.20
C TYR A 659 -114.49 3.09 -37.93
N MET A 660 -115.45 2.17 -38.11
CA MET A 660 -115.23 0.93 -38.85
C MET A 660 -114.84 1.18 -40.31
N LYS A 661 -115.39 2.22 -40.95
CA LYS A 661 -114.97 2.66 -42.30
C LYS A 661 -113.55 3.21 -42.34
N LEU A 662 -113.15 3.99 -41.34
CA LEU A 662 -111.81 4.60 -41.27
C LEU A 662 -110.71 3.58 -40.98
N CYS A 663 -110.98 2.57 -40.16
CA CYS A 663 -110.07 1.42 -39.96
C CYS A 663 -109.94 0.55 -41.21
N LEU A 664 -111.04 0.28 -41.92
CA LEU A 664 -111.00 -0.44 -43.20
C LEU A 664 -110.21 0.34 -44.27
N GLN A 665 -110.31 1.68 -44.27
CA GLN A 665 -109.58 2.53 -45.20
C GLN A 665 -108.07 2.58 -44.89
N ARG A 666 -107.66 2.66 -43.61
CA ARG A 666 -106.22 2.54 -43.23
C ARG A 666 -105.63 1.17 -43.54
N ILE A 667 -106.42 0.10 -43.46
CA ILE A 667 -105.96 -1.25 -43.80
C ILE A 667 -105.84 -1.41 -45.33
N ALA A 668 -106.68 -0.72 -46.11
CA ALA A 668 -106.58 -0.67 -47.56
C ALA A 668 -105.35 0.14 -48.03
N ASP A 669 -105.11 1.31 -47.42
CA ASP A 669 -103.97 2.19 -47.75
C ASP A 669 -102.59 1.61 -47.33
N GLN A 670 -102.56 0.60 -46.45
CA GLN A 670 -101.33 -0.13 -46.09
C GLN A 670 -101.04 -1.35 -46.98
N LYS A 671 -101.91 -1.63 -47.97
CA LYS A 671 -101.77 -2.77 -48.89
C LYS A 671 -101.54 -2.39 -50.36
N GLU A 672 -101.45 -1.10 -50.69
CA GLU A 672 -100.70 -0.58 -51.85
C GLU A 672 -99.33 -0.06 -51.39
#